data_AF-A0A101UD03-F1
#
_entry.id   AF-A0A101UD03-F1
#
_cell.length_a   1.000
_cell.length_b   1.000
_cell.length_c   1.000
_cell.angle_alpha   90.00
_cell.angle_beta   90.00
_cell.angle_gamma   90.00
#
_symmetry.space_group_name_H-M   'P 1'
#
loop_
_entity.id
_entity.type
_entity.pdbx_description
1 polymer ?
#
loop_
_entity_poly.entity_id
_entity_poly.type
_entity_poly.pdbx_seq_one_letter_code
_entity_poly.pdbx_strand_id
1 'polypeptide(L)'
;MNPPGLPQIAYRTGDHHAFWSSTLARLSGPAYPELRDLLVRTPDDPALAWLDAWAVLGDLLGFHTERVANEGYLRTATRADSLLLFGRLLGHTPRPGVGAGVYLAYQVDRDRAVTIPAGSRAQSVPGTGEEPQSFETVEDLAARSAWNDLKVRLRRPYPVRLRADRTIDRREVHLAGAGARLQTGDRLLFVFGTEPGRQALDVVQTSTVDAAEGITSVLMPGAKPPTLAALEDGFRHKVAELAADDTYRDSRIVRRYVDTVLVPLRDRLPAEPAVGAVPGGTPGLDGDGGDPDAITTPTGFARALDTALHLLEESLAAAAPYPAVHGFLAALRTDLSAMRAQAGLLEPEQDRPPADDGNPTLFDRLALARSEDPALLGLAALLGSLRKPPTPQPSSARALRLDPANVFGTGSDAGVRLLTALDPRLASLYEAWRHVHLTRPLPLAGLQAMRTVATPFGATAPQQPQYDRNGRIVGYVDWPLTGSKSLTLTVEYEDGRPKTLVPRWIESGSPVGDAQPLPFDGFVQVGPLGVWVTTTTPAGAPATVTLQCWGNEVARTVTFTGPKPDSGTPHGRITVEVAPAFGTDPAPVVEDLQPGDEETTTHGGVNVVLGRAERTDDPDRATVALTTTSTVSAKVLVLDAVYPGIGPQSWVVVERPGAVPSLQRLITRVESARVVSQADFGITGKVTELTLADAWLGPEDTQLSQIRRTTVYAGGEPLTVATEPIPEDVAGTVVELAELYDELEPGRWVIVAGERTDIPATPGVRAAELAMVAGVSHAVDPARPGEPVHTTLTLAGPLAYSYRRTTVTIHGNVVRADAGATRDEPVGTGDAGQAGQSFTLFAAPLTWLPADNPRGARSTLQVRVDGVLWQEVDSLAGQPPTAKVYVTGTGEDGRTTVGFGDGVHGARLSTGHENVRARYRVGIGAAGNVAAGTVTTPLTRPLGVTGVTNPLPAGGGADPDGLRQTRRQIPLAVAALDRLVGITDYEDFTRSRAGIGRAAARRIYAGRELMHVTIAGAGDITLDEDGEIVRSLRSALALYGDPQLPVRVDVRELVLLVMSAGLRIAPDHSYDLVEPQVRRALLERLGFDHRELGQSAYLSEAIAAAQAVPGVEYVDVDVFAGVPGSMTPAGLRDLAATLTTANATVPARPAAHTVEYHDVRAPEGGDPASYRESLTSVAAQAGITVAELLRLNPGLPPAEPLPAGSRVVVFAGVRPAQLVLLSPAVPTTLILKEVRG
;
A
#
# COMPACT_ATOMS: atom_id res chain seq x y z
N MET A 1 -38.88 -62.22 -20.42
CA MET A 1 -37.99 -62.43 -19.24
C MET A 1 -37.17 -61.17 -19.03
N ASN A 2 -37.06 -60.67 -17.80
CA ASN A 2 -36.24 -59.49 -17.48
C ASN A 2 -34.87 -59.96 -16.96
N PRO A 3 -33.79 -59.87 -17.77
CA PRO A 3 -32.45 -60.21 -17.30
C PRO A 3 -31.98 -59.29 -16.15
N PRO A 4 -31.09 -59.78 -15.26
CA PRO A 4 -30.50 -58.97 -14.21
C PRO A 4 -29.76 -57.76 -14.77
N GLY A 5 -29.84 -56.61 -14.09
CA GLY A 5 -29.08 -55.41 -14.44
C GLY A 5 -29.70 -54.50 -15.50
N LEU A 6 -30.95 -54.71 -15.92
CA LEU A 6 -31.65 -53.75 -16.77
C LEU A 6 -31.94 -52.42 -16.02
N PRO A 7 -31.99 -51.27 -16.71
CA PRO A 7 -32.38 -49.98 -16.12
C PRO A 7 -33.90 -49.84 -15.94
N GLN A 8 -34.69 -50.73 -16.55
CA GLN A 8 -36.15 -50.80 -16.46
C GLN A 8 -36.60 -52.25 -16.50
N ILE A 9 -37.68 -52.56 -15.80
CA ILE A 9 -38.41 -53.84 -15.84
C ILE A 9 -39.51 -53.71 -16.88
N ALA A 10 -39.47 -54.55 -17.92
CA ALA A 10 -40.57 -54.72 -18.86
C ALA A 10 -41.61 -55.65 -18.22
N TYR A 11 -42.69 -55.08 -17.70
CA TYR A 11 -43.75 -55.80 -16.99
C TYR A 11 -45.14 -55.59 -17.62
N ARG A 12 -45.24 -54.72 -18.64
CA ARG A 12 -46.50 -54.50 -19.36
C ARG A 12 -46.93 -55.76 -20.11
N THR A 13 -48.16 -56.20 -19.88
CA THR A 13 -48.76 -57.41 -20.47
C THR A 13 -49.23 -57.23 -21.91
N GLY A 14 -49.56 -56.00 -22.30
CA GLY A 14 -49.98 -55.60 -23.64
C GLY A 14 -50.22 -54.09 -23.70
N ASP A 15 -50.29 -53.52 -24.90
CA ASP A 15 -50.82 -52.18 -25.12
C ASP A 15 -52.29 -52.23 -25.53
N HIS A 16 -52.93 -51.06 -25.66
CA HIS A 16 -54.30 -50.95 -26.13
C HIS A 16 -54.56 -51.79 -27.40
N HIS A 17 -53.67 -51.69 -28.40
CA HIS A 17 -53.81 -52.40 -29.66
C HIS A 17 -53.76 -53.93 -29.48
N ALA A 18 -52.84 -54.44 -28.66
CA ALA A 18 -52.73 -55.85 -28.34
C ALA A 18 -53.98 -56.39 -27.62
N PHE A 19 -54.51 -55.64 -26.64
CA PHE A 19 -55.75 -56.03 -25.95
C PHE A 19 -56.95 -55.98 -26.88
N TRP A 20 -57.08 -54.92 -27.68
CA TRP A 20 -58.16 -54.73 -28.64
C TRP A 20 -58.20 -55.85 -29.67
N SER A 21 -57.08 -56.10 -30.34
CA SER A 21 -56.96 -57.15 -31.36
C SER A 21 -57.19 -58.56 -30.79
N SER A 22 -56.70 -58.85 -29.58
CA SER A 22 -56.92 -60.13 -28.90
C SER A 22 -58.40 -60.36 -28.56
N THR A 23 -59.08 -59.31 -28.08
CA THR A 23 -60.48 -59.41 -27.67
C THR A 23 -61.41 -59.54 -28.88
N LEU A 24 -61.14 -58.80 -29.96
CA LEU A 24 -61.82 -58.96 -31.26
C LEU A 24 -61.63 -60.37 -31.83
N ALA A 25 -60.42 -60.93 -31.76
CA ALA A 25 -60.16 -62.28 -32.24
C ALA A 25 -60.90 -63.36 -31.44
N ARG A 26 -61.14 -63.12 -30.14
CA ARG A 26 -61.84 -64.05 -29.24
C ARG A 26 -63.36 -64.04 -29.37
N LEU A 27 -63.97 -62.95 -29.87
CA LEU A 27 -65.42 -62.87 -30.11
C LEU A 27 -65.95 -64.01 -30.99
N SER A 28 -65.15 -64.45 -31.96
CA SER A 28 -65.50 -65.55 -32.88
C SER A 28 -64.85 -66.89 -32.49
N GLY A 29 -64.24 -66.96 -31.30
CA GLY A 29 -63.52 -68.13 -30.82
C GLY A 29 -64.45 -69.21 -30.25
N PRO A 30 -64.07 -70.50 -30.34
CA PRO A 30 -64.88 -71.62 -29.83
C PRO A 30 -65.03 -71.66 -28.30
N ALA A 31 -64.28 -70.83 -27.58
CA ALA A 31 -64.33 -70.73 -26.12
C ALA A 31 -65.55 -69.96 -25.59
N TYR A 32 -66.22 -69.17 -26.45
CA TYR A 32 -67.38 -68.36 -26.10
C TYR A 32 -68.49 -68.56 -27.15
N PRO A 33 -69.06 -69.78 -27.25
CA PRO A 33 -70.02 -70.11 -28.31
C PRO A 33 -71.27 -69.22 -28.31
N GLU A 34 -71.65 -68.66 -27.16
CA GLU A 34 -72.77 -67.72 -26.99
C GLU A 34 -72.51 -66.36 -27.66
N LEU A 35 -71.24 -65.99 -27.90
CA LEU A 35 -70.85 -64.73 -28.54
C LEU A 35 -70.62 -64.87 -30.05
N ARG A 36 -70.72 -66.09 -30.59
CA ARG A 36 -70.42 -66.40 -32.00
C ARG A 36 -71.30 -65.62 -32.98
N ASP A 37 -72.51 -65.28 -32.57
CA ASP A 37 -73.49 -64.54 -33.38
C ASP A 37 -73.27 -63.02 -33.34
N LEU A 38 -72.35 -62.51 -32.51
CA LEU A 38 -71.96 -61.09 -32.48
C LEU A 38 -71.00 -60.77 -33.63
N LEU A 39 -71.56 -60.54 -34.83
CA LEU A 39 -70.81 -60.36 -36.09
C LEU A 39 -70.38 -58.92 -36.39
N VAL A 40 -70.91 -57.92 -35.66
CA VAL A 40 -70.63 -56.50 -35.94
C VAL A 40 -69.18 -56.14 -35.62
N ARG A 41 -68.52 -55.42 -36.54
CA ARG A 41 -67.11 -55.00 -36.43
C ARG A 41 -66.90 -53.50 -36.65
N THR A 42 -67.98 -52.72 -36.63
CA THR A 42 -67.92 -51.27 -36.83
C THR A 42 -67.68 -50.54 -35.49
N PRO A 43 -66.82 -49.49 -35.47
CA PRO A 43 -66.43 -48.82 -34.22
C PRO A 43 -67.57 -48.09 -33.49
N ASP A 44 -68.69 -47.85 -34.17
CA ASP A 44 -69.89 -47.18 -33.66
C ASP A 44 -70.86 -48.13 -32.92
N ASP A 45 -70.59 -49.43 -32.91
CA ASP A 45 -71.39 -50.40 -32.18
C ASP A 45 -71.09 -50.36 -30.66
N PRO A 46 -72.12 -50.29 -29.79
CA PRO A 46 -71.93 -50.26 -28.34
C PRO A 46 -71.15 -51.44 -27.76
N ALA A 47 -71.25 -52.64 -28.35
CA ALA A 47 -70.49 -53.80 -27.89
C ALA A 47 -69.01 -53.64 -28.20
N LEU A 48 -68.65 -53.09 -29.36
CA LEU A 48 -67.27 -52.78 -29.71
C LEU A 48 -66.72 -51.62 -28.88
N ALA A 49 -67.51 -50.57 -28.64
CA ALA A 49 -67.12 -49.48 -27.74
C ALA A 49 -66.83 -49.99 -26.32
N TRP A 50 -67.58 -50.99 -25.83
CA TRP A 50 -67.33 -51.60 -24.52
C TRP A 50 -66.04 -52.41 -24.48
N LEU A 51 -65.74 -53.15 -25.55
CA LEU A 51 -64.46 -53.87 -25.69
C LEU A 51 -63.28 -52.91 -25.82
N ASP A 52 -63.47 -51.75 -26.46
CA ASP A 52 -62.45 -50.72 -26.63
C ASP A 52 -62.13 -50.08 -25.27
N ALA A 53 -63.17 -49.76 -24.49
CA ALA A 53 -63.02 -49.30 -23.10
C ALA A 53 -62.27 -50.32 -22.23
N TRP A 54 -62.52 -51.63 -22.40
CA TRP A 54 -61.75 -52.69 -21.73
C TRP A 54 -60.29 -52.76 -22.18
N ALA A 55 -60.02 -52.56 -23.47
CA ALA A 55 -58.66 -52.49 -24.00
C ALA A 55 -57.90 -51.29 -23.42
N VAL A 56 -58.55 -50.12 -23.32
CA VAL A 56 -57.98 -48.92 -22.66
C VAL A 56 -57.71 -49.18 -21.17
N LEU A 57 -58.66 -49.82 -20.47
CA LEU A 57 -58.49 -50.15 -19.05
C LEU A 57 -57.34 -51.17 -18.84
N GLY A 58 -57.25 -52.19 -19.71
CA GLY A 58 -56.13 -53.13 -19.73
C GLY A 58 -54.80 -52.44 -19.95
N ASP A 59 -54.77 -51.46 -20.86
CA ASP A 59 -53.58 -50.67 -21.16
C ASP A 59 -53.13 -49.82 -19.96
N LEU A 60 -54.07 -49.11 -19.34
CA LEU A 60 -53.82 -48.31 -18.14
C LEU A 60 -53.34 -49.17 -16.97
N LEU A 61 -53.99 -50.31 -16.71
CA LEU A 61 -53.56 -51.24 -15.67
C LEU A 61 -52.16 -51.82 -15.95
N GLY A 62 -51.89 -52.21 -17.19
CA GLY A 62 -50.57 -52.68 -17.62
C GLY A 62 -49.49 -51.61 -17.41
N PHE A 63 -49.77 -50.37 -17.81
CA PHE A 63 -48.89 -49.22 -17.61
C PHE A 63 -48.61 -48.96 -16.12
N HIS A 64 -49.64 -48.87 -15.27
CA HIS A 64 -49.46 -48.60 -13.85
C HIS A 64 -48.75 -49.74 -13.12
N THR A 65 -49.07 -51.00 -13.45
CA THR A 65 -48.40 -52.17 -12.85
C THR A 65 -46.92 -52.20 -13.20
N GLU A 66 -46.56 -51.85 -14.44
CA GLU A 66 -45.17 -51.72 -14.84
C GLU A 66 -44.45 -50.60 -14.08
N ARG A 67 -45.08 -49.42 -13.90
CA ARG A 67 -44.48 -48.35 -13.10
C ARG A 67 -44.27 -48.79 -11.65
N VAL A 68 -45.24 -49.44 -11.03
CA VAL A 68 -45.12 -49.99 -9.67
C VAL A 68 -43.98 -51.02 -9.59
N ALA A 69 -43.89 -51.93 -10.56
CA ALA A 69 -42.80 -52.91 -10.61
C ALA A 69 -41.42 -52.24 -10.69
N ASN A 70 -41.31 -51.17 -11.49
CA ASN A 70 -40.08 -50.39 -11.60
C ASN A 70 -39.72 -49.65 -10.30
N GLU A 71 -40.69 -49.21 -9.50
CA GLU A 71 -40.44 -48.62 -8.18
C GLU A 71 -39.99 -49.64 -7.11
N GLY A 72 -40.13 -50.94 -7.36
CA GLY A 72 -39.80 -52.01 -6.42
C GLY A 72 -38.32 -52.35 -6.26
N TYR A 73 -37.41 -51.75 -7.06
CA TYR A 73 -35.97 -51.99 -6.96
C TYR A 73 -35.18 -50.69 -7.02
N LEU A 74 -34.12 -50.60 -6.22
CA LEU A 74 -33.24 -49.43 -6.14
C LEU A 74 -32.76 -48.93 -7.51
N ARG A 75 -32.41 -49.85 -8.43
CA ARG A 75 -31.89 -49.52 -9.76
C ARG A 75 -32.93 -48.90 -10.69
N THR A 76 -34.18 -49.36 -10.60
CA THR A 76 -35.26 -49.01 -11.53
C THR A 76 -36.22 -47.96 -10.98
N ALA A 77 -36.21 -47.70 -9.66
CA ALA A 77 -37.09 -46.74 -9.02
C ALA A 77 -36.82 -45.32 -9.52
N THR A 78 -37.86 -44.63 -9.99
CA THR A 78 -37.77 -43.27 -10.56
C THR A 78 -38.29 -42.20 -9.60
N ARG A 79 -39.10 -42.58 -8.60
CA ARG A 79 -39.64 -41.64 -7.60
C ARG A 79 -38.67 -41.43 -6.44
N ALA A 80 -38.62 -40.20 -5.94
CA ALA A 80 -37.86 -39.83 -4.75
C ALA A 80 -38.28 -40.63 -3.53
N ASP A 81 -39.60 -40.78 -3.33
CA ASP A 81 -40.17 -41.44 -2.15
C ASP A 81 -39.76 -42.92 -2.06
N SER A 82 -39.76 -43.62 -3.19
CA SER A 82 -39.33 -45.02 -3.26
C SER A 82 -37.88 -45.16 -2.82
N LEU A 83 -36.99 -44.29 -3.31
CA LEU A 83 -35.57 -44.28 -2.92
C LEU A 83 -35.39 -43.92 -1.45
N LEU A 84 -36.14 -42.94 -0.94
CA LEU A 84 -36.14 -42.57 0.48
C LEU A 84 -36.54 -43.75 1.37
N LEU A 85 -37.58 -44.49 0.98
CA LEU A 85 -38.03 -45.69 1.70
C LEU A 85 -36.96 -46.80 1.67
N PHE A 86 -36.35 -47.06 0.51
CA PHE A 86 -35.21 -48.00 0.44
C PHE A 86 -34.04 -47.57 1.31
N GLY A 87 -33.71 -46.28 1.32
CA GLY A 87 -32.68 -45.72 2.18
C GLY A 87 -32.99 -45.94 3.66
N ARG A 88 -34.21 -45.59 4.10
CA ARG A 88 -34.64 -45.76 5.50
C ARG A 88 -34.54 -47.19 6.00
N LEU A 89 -34.83 -48.19 5.16
CA LEU A 89 -34.66 -49.61 5.50
C LEU A 89 -33.21 -49.96 5.88
N LEU A 90 -32.24 -49.24 5.32
CA LEU A 90 -30.81 -49.41 5.56
C LEU A 90 -30.21 -48.34 6.48
N GLY A 91 -31.05 -47.50 7.11
CA GLY A 91 -30.59 -46.37 7.93
C GLY A 91 -29.96 -45.21 7.13
N HIS A 92 -30.12 -45.19 5.80
CA HIS A 92 -29.64 -44.12 4.94
C HIS A 92 -30.65 -42.99 4.79
N THR A 93 -30.20 -41.76 4.99
CA THR A 93 -30.92 -40.54 4.61
C THR A 93 -30.13 -39.77 3.56
N PRO A 94 -30.76 -39.20 2.52
CA PRO A 94 -30.06 -38.35 1.57
C PRO A 94 -29.35 -37.20 2.25
N ARG A 95 -28.22 -36.80 1.69
CA ARG A 95 -27.45 -35.70 2.25
C ARG A 95 -28.21 -34.40 2.03
N PRO A 96 -28.32 -33.57 3.08
CA PRO A 96 -28.91 -32.25 2.94
C PRO A 96 -27.96 -31.36 2.15
N GLY A 97 -28.50 -30.30 1.56
CA GLY A 97 -27.66 -29.24 1.04
C GLY A 97 -27.11 -28.39 2.17
N VAL A 98 -25.89 -27.89 2.00
CA VAL A 98 -25.12 -27.16 3.02
C VAL A 98 -25.04 -25.69 2.61
N GLY A 99 -25.15 -24.79 3.59
CA GLY A 99 -24.98 -23.35 3.37
C GLY A 99 -23.51 -22.96 3.15
N ALA A 100 -23.27 -21.96 2.30
CA ALA A 100 -21.94 -21.38 2.12
C ALA A 100 -21.50 -20.59 3.36
N GLY A 101 -20.19 -20.56 3.63
CA GLY A 101 -19.59 -19.72 4.66
C GLY A 101 -18.88 -18.50 4.07
N VAL A 102 -18.84 -17.40 4.81
CA VAL A 102 -18.17 -16.15 4.41
C VAL A 102 -17.69 -15.35 5.63
N TYR A 103 -16.74 -14.44 5.44
CA TYR A 103 -16.40 -13.40 6.41
C TYR A 103 -16.90 -12.04 5.93
N LEU A 104 -17.70 -11.38 6.77
CA LEU A 104 -18.27 -10.06 6.50
C LEU A 104 -17.47 -8.99 7.24
N ALA A 105 -17.14 -7.91 6.54
CA ALA A 105 -16.59 -6.68 7.09
C ALA A 105 -17.70 -5.63 7.19
N TYR A 106 -18.04 -5.21 8.41
CA TYR A 106 -19.06 -4.19 8.66
C TYR A 106 -18.47 -2.77 8.72
N GLN A 107 -19.24 -1.81 8.23
CA GLN A 107 -18.96 -0.38 8.37
C GLN A 107 -19.88 0.24 9.42
N VAL A 108 -19.28 1.06 10.29
CA VAL A 108 -19.94 1.75 11.40
C VAL A 108 -19.79 3.27 11.26
N ASP A 109 -20.83 4.04 11.60
CA ASP A 109 -20.82 5.50 11.65
C ASP A 109 -19.68 6.05 12.51
N ARG A 110 -19.17 7.23 12.14
CA ARG A 110 -18.04 7.88 12.81
C ARG A 110 -18.25 8.03 14.33
N ASP A 111 -17.20 7.76 15.10
CA ASP A 111 -17.12 7.87 16.56
C ASP A 111 -18.16 7.00 17.32
N ARG A 112 -18.56 5.87 16.73
CA ARG A 112 -19.48 4.90 17.34
C ARG A 112 -18.81 3.55 17.62
N ALA A 113 -19.23 2.94 18.70
CA ALA A 113 -19.05 1.52 18.99
C ALA A 113 -20.44 0.85 19.02
N VAL A 114 -20.59 -0.25 18.29
CA VAL A 114 -21.86 -0.95 18.10
C VAL A 114 -21.64 -2.44 18.28
N THR A 115 -22.54 -3.11 18.99
CA THR A 115 -22.59 -4.58 18.99
C THR A 115 -23.52 -5.01 17.86
N ILE A 116 -22.97 -5.74 16.90
CA ILE A 116 -23.72 -6.39 15.84
C ILE A 116 -24.04 -7.80 16.35
N PRO A 117 -25.28 -8.08 16.77
CA PRO A 117 -25.60 -9.35 17.40
C PRO A 117 -25.51 -10.49 16.39
N ALA A 118 -25.15 -11.68 16.87
CA ALA A 118 -25.32 -12.93 16.16
C ALA A 118 -26.77 -13.01 15.64
N GLY A 119 -26.93 -13.42 14.39
CA GLY A 119 -28.24 -13.37 13.74
C GLY A 119 -28.46 -12.12 12.88
N SER A 120 -27.55 -11.15 12.89
CA SER A 120 -27.61 -9.98 11.98
C SER A 120 -27.45 -10.42 10.54
N ARG A 121 -28.33 -9.93 9.66
CA ARG A 121 -28.42 -10.35 8.26
C ARG A 121 -27.81 -9.37 7.28
N ALA A 122 -27.17 -9.91 6.25
CA ALA A 122 -26.72 -9.23 5.05
C ALA A 122 -27.19 -9.98 3.81
N GLN A 123 -27.18 -9.31 2.64
CA GLN A 123 -27.65 -9.88 1.38
C GLN A 123 -26.71 -9.55 0.23
N SER A 124 -26.53 -10.52 -0.68
CA SER A 124 -25.83 -10.31 -1.94
C SER A 124 -26.67 -9.53 -2.94
N VAL A 125 -25.99 -8.77 -3.78
CA VAL A 125 -26.56 -8.22 -5.00
C VAL A 125 -26.37 -9.27 -6.11
N PRO A 126 -27.45 -9.80 -6.70
CA PRO A 126 -27.36 -10.87 -7.69
C PRO A 126 -26.77 -10.37 -9.02
N GLY A 127 -26.06 -11.25 -9.72
CA GLY A 127 -25.73 -11.08 -11.14
C GLY A 127 -26.94 -11.28 -12.06
N THR A 128 -26.71 -11.19 -13.38
CA THR A 128 -27.76 -11.42 -14.39
C THR A 128 -28.28 -12.86 -14.31
N GLY A 129 -29.55 -13.03 -13.94
CA GLY A 129 -30.20 -14.35 -13.83
C GLY A 129 -29.99 -15.06 -12.48
N GLU A 130 -29.39 -14.40 -11.49
CA GLU A 130 -29.22 -14.93 -10.14
C GLU A 130 -30.25 -14.36 -9.17
N GLU A 131 -30.48 -15.06 -8.05
CA GLU A 131 -31.32 -14.57 -6.96
C GLU A 131 -30.47 -14.04 -5.79
N PRO A 132 -30.93 -12.99 -5.07
CA PRO A 132 -30.23 -12.47 -3.90
C PRO A 132 -30.08 -13.54 -2.80
N GLN A 133 -28.86 -13.72 -2.30
CA GLN A 133 -28.54 -14.68 -1.24
C GLN A 133 -28.41 -13.97 0.10
N SER A 134 -29.05 -14.51 1.14
CA SER A 134 -28.96 -13.97 2.50
C SER A 134 -27.85 -14.66 3.29
N PHE A 135 -27.16 -13.90 4.12
CA PHE A 135 -26.13 -14.37 5.05
C PHE A 135 -26.44 -13.86 6.44
N GLU A 136 -26.12 -14.67 7.45
CA GLU A 136 -26.40 -14.36 8.84
C GLU A 136 -25.14 -14.57 9.69
N THR A 137 -24.78 -13.55 10.47
CA THR A 137 -23.63 -13.57 11.40
C THR A 137 -23.79 -14.69 12.44
N VAL A 138 -22.68 -15.36 12.76
CA VAL A 138 -22.69 -16.55 13.65
C VAL A 138 -22.44 -16.22 15.11
N GLU A 139 -21.78 -15.09 15.37
CA GLU A 139 -21.38 -14.63 16.70
C GLU A 139 -21.57 -13.12 16.81
N ASP A 140 -21.63 -12.61 18.04
CA ASP A 140 -21.72 -11.18 18.31
C ASP A 140 -20.40 -10.52 17.90
N LEU A 141 -20.50 -9.43 17.14
CA LEU A 141 -19.35 -8.61 16.76
C LEU A 141 -19.42 -7.27 17.48
N ALA A 142 -18.49 -7.04 18.41
CA ALA A 142 -18.17 -5.69 18.84
C ALA A 142 -17.45 -4.97 17.68
N ALA A 143 -18.13 -3.99 17.08
CA ALA A 143 -17.66 -3.21 15.95
C ALA A 143 -17.44 -1.75 16.34
N ARG A 144 -16.43 -1.10 15.74
CA ARG A 144 -16.09 0.30 16.00
C ARG A 144 -15.80 1.04 14.72
N SER A 145 -16.14 2.32 14.69
CA SER A 145 -15.82 3.19 13.55
C SER A 145 -14.33 3.26 13.26
N ALA A 146 -13.49 3.26 14.31
CA ALA A 146 -12.03 3.24 14.18
C ALA A 146 -11.52 1.96 13.49
N TRP A 147 -12.28 0.87 13.51
CA TRP A 147 -11.87 -0.41 12.92
C TRP A 147 -12.48 -0.68 11.55
N ASN A 148 -13.22 0.29 10.98
CA ASN A 148 -13.71 0.19 9.60
C ASN A 148 -12.54 0.03 8.61
N ASP A 149 -11.47 0.79 8.86
CA ASP A 149 -10.23 0.80 8.10
C ASP A 149 -9.07 1.10 9.07
N LEU A 150 -8.37 0.04 9.49
CA LEU A 150 -7.16 0.13 10.28
C LEU A 150 -6.04 0.59 9.36
N LYS A 151 -5.81 1.90 9.31
CA LYS A 151 -4.87 2.52 8.38
C LYS A 151 -3.47 2.02 8.66
N VAL A 152 -2.85 1.44 7.65
CA VAL A 152 -1.42 1.14 7.69
C VAL A 152 -0.63 2.44 7.74
N ARG A 153 0.46 2.45 8.50
CA ARG A 153 1.38 3.57 8.56
C ARG A 153 2.03 3.78 7.19
N LEU A 154 1.73 4.91 6.53
CA LEU A 154 2.28 5.26 5.21
C LEU A 154 3.54 6.12 5.30
N ARG A 155 3.65 6.94 6.35
CA ARG A 155 4.67 7.97 6.48
C ARG A 155 5.23 8.05 7.90
N ARG A 156 6.44 8.59 8.04
CA ARG A 156 7.12 8.84 9.32
C ARG A 156 7.73 10.25 9.38
N PRO A 157 8.02 10.80 10.57
CA PRO A 157 8.67 12.11 10.68
C PRO A 157 9.97 12.19 9.88
N TYR A 158 10.22 13.33 9.23
CA TYR A 158 11.41 13.59 8.40
C TYR A 158 12.44 14.42 9.19
N PRO A 159 13.42 13.83 9.90
CA PRO A 159 14.38 14.59 10.67
C PRO A 159 15.43 15.23 9.77
N VAL A 160 15.51 16.57 9.85
CA VAL A 160 16.63 17.38 9.36
C VAL A 160 17.47 17.78 10.57
N ARG A 161 18.81 17.65 10.48
CA ARG A 161 19.75 17.99 11.55
C ARG A 161 20.77 19.02 11.07
N LEU A 162 21.25 19.84 12.00
CA LEU A 162 22.33 20.79 11.78
C LEU A 162 23.68 20.11 12.03
N ARG A 163 24.60 20.20 11.06
CA ARG A 163 26.00 19.76 11.19
C ARG A 163 26.85 20.83 11.89
N ALA A 164 28.04 20.41 12.34
CA ALA A 164 28.99 21.31 13.02
C ALA A 164 29.48 22.47 12.14
N ASP A 165 29.49 22.29 10.82
CA ASP A 165 29.87 23.29 9.81
C ASP A 165 28.73 24.25 9.44
N ARG A 166 27.59 24.18 10.15
CA ARG A 166 26.38 24.98 9.90
C ARG A 166 25.68 24.68 8.57
N THR A 167 25.87 23.46 8.04
CA THR A 167 25.07 22.91 6.94
C THR A 167 24.03 21.92 7.45
N ILE A 168 23.01 21.62 6.65
CA ILE A 168 22.04 20.57 6.99
C ILE A 168 22.59 19.19 6.63
N ASP A 169 22.11 18.14 7.30
CA ASP A 169 22.52 16.75 7.04
C ASP A 169 21.89 16.12 5.78
N ARG A 170 20.92 16.79 5.18
CA ARG A 170 20.18 16.36 3.98
C ARG A 170 20.59 17.15 2.74
N ARG A 171 20.58 16.49 1.58
CA ARG A 171 20.74 17.15 0.27
C ARG A 171 19.41 17.47 -0.41
N GLU A 172 18.37 16.75 -0.03
CA GLU A 172 17.02 16.96 -0.52
C GLU A 172 16.12 17.19 0.69
N VAL A 173 15.19 18.13 0.61
CA VAL A 173 14.19 18.38 1.65
C VAL A 173 12.81 18.35 1.00
N HIS A 174 11.90 17.58 1.58
CA HIS A 174 10.52 17.48 1.10
C HIS A 174 9.66 18.47 1.89
N LEU A 175 8.90 19.29 1.19
CA LEU A 175 8.00 20.29 1.78
C LEU A 175 6.55 19.88 1.57
N ALA A 176 5.72 20.11 2.58
CA ALA A 176 4.29 19.86 2.50
C ALA A 176 3.61 20.92 1.63
N GLY A 177 2.84 20.48 0.65
CA GLY A 177 2.09 21.31 -0.29
C GLY A 177 2.82 21.57 -1.62
N ALA A 178 2.04 21.61 -2.71
CA ALA A 178 2.50 22.02 -4.05
C ALA A 178 2.67 23.54 -4.20
N GLY A 179 2.32 24.31 -3.16
CA GLY A 179 2.26 25.77 -3.17
C GLY A 179 3.55 26.49 -2.77
N ALA A 180 4.66 25.78 -2.54
CA ALA A 180 5.89 26.38 -2.01
C ALA A 180 6.53 27.41 -2.96
N ARG A 181 6.22 27.39 -4.27
CA ARG A 181 6.70 28.37 -5.28
C ARG A 181 8.19 28.67 -5.16
N LEU A 182 9.01 27.64 -4.99
CA LEU A 182 10.47 27.78 -4.89
C LEU A 182 11.10 27.71 -6.27
N GLN A 183 12.06 28.59 -6.52
CA GLN A 183 12.84 28.65 -7.75
C GLN A 183 14.32 28.38 -7.47
N THR A 184 15.04 27.92 -8.48
CA THR A 184 16.50 27.82 -8.42
C THR A 184 17.10 29.17 -8.03
N GLY A 185 17.93 29.19 -6.98
CA GLY A 185 18.55 30.38 -6.42
C GLY A 185 17.87 30.91 -5.15
N ASP A 186 16.63 30.51 -4.86
CA ASP A 186 15.92 30.91 -3.64
C ASP A 186 16.70 30.51 -2.39
N ARG A 187 16.55 31.27 -1.31
CA ARG A 187 17.24 31.01 -0.04
C ARG A 187 16.30 30.38 0.97
N LEU A 188 16.70 29.22 1.50
CA LEU A 188 16.00 28.53 2.58
C LEU A 188 16.76 28.68 3.88
N LEU A 189 16.09 29.26 4.88
CA LEU A 189 16.61 29.41 6.23
C LEU A 189 16.05 28.30 7.12
N PHE A 190 16.91 27.39 7.55
CA PHE A 190 16.64 26.34 8.52
C PHE A 190 16.93 26.85 9.92
N VAL A 191 15.92 26.85 10.79
CA VAL A 191 15.99 27.38 12.15
C VAL A 191 15.89 26.22 13.14
N PHE A 192 16.98 25.90 13.82
CA PHE A 192 17.04 24.87 14.87
C PHE A 192 16.94 25.46 16.29
N GLY A 193 17.11 26.78 16.41
CA GLY A 193 16.99 27.54 17.64
C GLY A 193 17.09 29.04 17.38
N THR A 194 16.91 29.86 18.41
CA THR A 194 17.01 31.33 18.32
C THR A 194 18.41 31.85 18.63
N GLU A 195 19.28 31.02 19.21
CA GLU A 195 20.67 31.36 19.54
C GLU A 195 21.54 31.46 18.27
N PRO A 196 22.51 32.39 18.20
CA PRO A 196 23.42 32.48 17.08
C PRO A 196 24.14 31.15 16.79
N GLY A 197 24.15 30.74 15.52
CA GLY A 197 24.79 29.50 15.08
C GLY A 197 23.89 28.26 15.16
N ARG A 198 22.62 28.40 15.55
CA ARG A 198 21.57 27.37 15.45
C ARG A 198 20.71 27.53 14.19
N GLN A 199 21.24 28.19 13.15
CA GLN A 199 20.59 28.41 11.88
C GLN A 199 21.51 27.99 10.74
N ALA A 200 20.93 27.50 9.65
CA ALA A 200 21.62 27.24 8.39
C ALA A 200 20.87 27.95 7.26
N LEU A 201 21.61 28.63 6.39
CA LEU A 201 21.09 29.17 5.15
C LEU A 201 21.61 28.31 4.01
N ASP A 202 20.70 27.82 3.17
CA ASP A 202 21.04 27.08 1.98
C ASP A 202 20.29 27.62 0.76
N VAL A 203 20.68 27.16 -0.42
CA VAL A 203 20.16 27.62 -1.71
C VAL A 203 19.33 26.53 -2.35
N VAL A 204 18.24 26.90 -3.00
CA VAL A 204 17.50 25.97 -3.86
C VAL A 204 18.29 25.74 -5.14
N GLN A 205 18.77 24.51 -5.38
CA GLN A 205 19.39 24.14 -6.65
C GLN A 205 18.32 23.77 -7.68
N THR A 206 17.42 22.86 -7.31
CA THR A 206 16.23 22.52 -8.09
C THR A 206 15.03 22.31 -7.17
N SER A 207 13.84 22.55 -7.69
CA SER A 207 12.58 22.33 -6.99
C SER A 207 11.63 21.60 -7.93
N THR A 208 11.09 20.47 -7.48
CA THR A 208 10.16 19.63 -8.24
C THR A 208 8.88 19.46 -7.42
N VAL A 209 7.74 19.74 -8.05
CA VAL A 209 6.44 19.62 -7.41
C VAL A 209 5.82 18.29 -7.80
N ASP A 210 5.53 17.45 -6.81
CA ASP A 210 4.68 16.27 -6.94
C ASP A 210 3.26 16.65 -6.53
N ALA A 211 2.40 16.89 -7.53
CA ALA A 211 1.02 17.27 -7.30
C ALA A 211 0.15 16.10 -6.78
N ALA A 212 0.53 14.85 -7.04
CA ALA A 212 -0.24 13.67 -6.61
C ALA A 212 -0.07 13.43 -5.11
N GLU A 213 1.16 13.54 -4.62
CA GLU A 213 1.48 13.40 -3.19
C GLU A 213 1.36 14.73 -2.42
N GLY A 214 1.17 15.84 -3.13
CA GLY A 214 1.07 17.19 -2.54
C GLY A 214 2.38 17.62 -1.89
N ILE A 215 3.53 17.32 -2.51
CA ILE A 215 4.87 17.57 -1.97
C ILE A 215 5.69 18.41 -2.93
N THR A 216 6.56 19.25 -2.38
CA THR A 216 7.63 19.90 -3.16
C THR A 216 8.98 19.34 -2.70
N SER A 217 9.68 18.63 -3.58
CA SER A 217 11.05 18.17 -3.36
C SER A 217 12.02 19.26 -3.75
N VAL A 218 12.91 19.63 -2.83
CA VAL A 218 13.87 20.70 -3.04
C VAL A 218 15.28 20.14 -2.88
N LEU A 219 16.06 20.19 -3.95
CA LEU A 219 17.47 19.79 -3.93
C LEU A 219 18.33 21.00 -3.52
N MET A 220 19.17 20.80 -2.51
CA MET A 220 20.17 21.76 -2.05
C MET A 220 21.53 21.49 -2.73
N PRO A 221 22.40 22.51 -2.90
CA PRO A 221 23.75 22.35 -3.41
C PRO A 221 24.55 21.36 -2.56
N GLY A 222 24.76 20.17 -3.10
CA GLY A 222 25.69 19.17 -2.60
C GLY A 222 26.89 19.02 -3.55
N ALA A 223 27.98 18.40 -3.06
CA ALA A 223 29.10 18.01 -3.92
C ALA A 223 28.57 17.28 -5.17
N LYS A 224 29.15 17.61 -6.34
CA LYS A 224 28.84 17.02 -7.66
C LYS A 224 28.42 15.54 -7.52
N PRO A 225 27.44 15.04 -8.31
CA PRO A 225 27.16 13.60 -8.34
C PRO A 225 28.50 12.86 -8.45
N PRO A 226 28.71 11.80 -7.65
CA PRO A 226 29.99 11.10 -7.64
C PRO A 226 30.37 10.77 -9.08
N THR A 227 31.61 11.03 -9.47
CA THR A 227 32.09 10.61 -10.79
C THR A 227 31.97 9.10 -10.89
N LEU A 228 31.95 8.55 -12.12
CA LEU A 228 31.95 7.09 -12.31
C LEU A 228 33.08 6.43 -11.48
N ALA A 229 34.29 7.01 -11.51
CA ALA A 229 35.42 6.56 -10.71
C ALA A 229 35.11 6.54 -9.19
N ALA A 230 34.41 7.55 -8.65
CA ALA A 230 34.05 7.57 -7.23
C ALA A 230 32.97 6.53 -6.88
N LEU A 231 32.07 6.19 -7.80
CA LEU A 231 31.11 5.09 -7.63
C LEU A 231 31.78 3.72 -7.71
N GLU A 232 32.72 3.55 -8.64
CA GLU A 232 33.55 2.35 -8.76
C GLU A 232 34.40 2.14 -7.49
N ASP A 233 35.06 3.20 -7.00
CA ASP A 233 35.82 3.18 -5.75
C ASP A 233 34.91 2.84 -4.56
N GLY A 234 33.73 3.44 -4.49
CA GLY A 234 32.73 3.16 -3.46
C GLY A 234 32.26 1.71 -3.48
N PHE A 235 32.03 1.15 -4.67
CA PHE A 235 31.71 -0.27 -4.84
C PHE A 235 32.88 -1.17 -4.42
N ARG A 236 34.12 -0.88 -4.84
CA ARG A 236 35.32 -1.63 -4.41
C ARG A 236 35.46 -1.63 -2.89
N HIS A 237 35.27 -0.47 -2.26
CA HIS A 237 35.29 -0.35 -0.80
C HIS A 237 34.19 -1.19 -0.14
N LYS A 238 32.97 -1.13 -0.68
CA LYS A 238 31.84 -1.92 -0.15
C LYS A 238 32.09 -3.42 -0.26
N VAL A 239 32.62 -3.91 -1.38
CA VAL A 239 32.99 -5.34 -1.53
C VAL A 239 34.06 -5.74 -0.51
N ALA A 240 35.04 -4.88 -0.23
CA ALA A 240 36.05 -5.13 0.80
C ALA A 240 35.48 -5.11 2.23
N GLU A 241 34.56 -4.18 2.53
CA GLU A 241 33.82 -4.11 3.80
C GLU A 241 33.03 -5.39 4.03
N LEU A 242 32.27 -5.83 3.02
CA LEU A 242 31.49 -7.07 3.08
C LEU A 242 32.38 -8.30 3.30
N ALA A 243 33.53 -8.39 2.63
CA ALA A 243 34.49 -9.49 2.82
C ALA A 243 35.15 -9.49 4.22
N ALA A 244 35.17 -8.34 4.91
CA ALA A 244 35.70 -8.21 6.27
C ALA A 244 34.64 -8.50 7.36
N ASP A 245 33.35 -8.33 7.07
CA ASP A 245 32.23 -8.54 7.98
C ASP A 245 32.16 -10.00 8.49
N ASP A 246 31.80 -10.20 9.75
CA ASP A 246 31.70 -11.53 10.35
C ASP A 246 30.60 -12.37 9.68
N THR A 247 29.52 -11.73 9.20
CA THR A 247 28.41 -12.38 8.47
C THR A 247 28.88 -13.03 7.16
N TYR A 248 29.88 -12.46 6.48
CA TYR A 248 30.49 -13.08 5.30
C TYR A 248 31.26 -14.36 5.64
N ARG A 249 31.91 -14.43 6.81
CA ARG A 249 32.59 -15.66 7.26
C ARG A 249 31.61 -16.71 7.76
N ASP A 250 30.55 -16.28 8.45
CA ASP A 250 29.62 -17.16 9.14
C ASP A 250 28.46 -17.67 8.25
N SER A 251 28.11 -16.94 7.19
CA SER A 251 27.03 -17.31 6.26
C SER A 251 27.56 -17.74 4.90
N ARG A 252 27.30 -19.01 4.54
CA ARG A 252 27.61 -19.53 3.21
C ARG A 252 26.84 -18.82 2.09
N ILE A 253 25.64 -18.31 2.37
CA ILE A 253 24.80 -17.60 1.40
C ILE A 253 25.46 -16.26 1.04
N VAL A 254 25.83 -15.48 2.07
CA VAL A 254 26.49 -14.18 1.89
C VAL A 254 27.84 -14.34 1.21
N ARG A 255 28.66 -15.28 1.70
CA ARG A 255 29.97 -15.56 1.11
C ARG A 255 29.87 -15.88 -0.38
N ARG A 256 28.94 -16.76 -0.75
CA ARG A 256 28.75 -17.17 -2.14
C ARG A 256 28.30 -16.01 -3.02
N TYR A 257 27.33 -15.21 -2.58
CA TYR A 257 26.90 -14.05 -3.34
C TYR A 257 28.05 -13.05 -3.56
N VAL A 258 28.81 -12.75 -2.50
CA VAL A 258 29.97 -11.86 -2.60
C VAL A 258 31.03 -12.43 -3.55
N ASP A 259 31.42 -13.70 -3.40
CA ASP A 259 32.49 -14.33 -4.18
C ASP A 259 32.11 -14.60 -5.64
N THR A 260 30.85 -14.91 -5.92
CA THR A 260 30.37 -15.32 -7.25
C THR A 260 29.78 -14.16 -8.05
N VAL A 261 29.28 -13.10 -7.37
CA VAL A 261 28.64 -11.97 -8.05
C VAL A 261 29.45 -10.69 -7.89
N LEU A 262 29.74 -10.27 -6.65
CA LEU A 262 30.34 -8.95 -6.41
C LEU A 262 31.84 -8.91 -6.72
N VAL A 263 32.57 -9.97 -6.40
CA VAL A 263 34.02 -10.08 -6.69
C VAL A 263 34.29 -10.09 -8.20
N PRO A 264 33.62 -10.91 -9.03
CA PRO A 264 33.80 -10.86 -10.48
C PRO A 264 33.38 -9.52 -11.09
N LEU A 265 32.33 -8.87 -10.57
CA LEU A 265 31.94 -7.53 -11.01
C LEU A 265 33.04 -6.51 -10.71
N ARG A 266 33.57 -6.54 -9.49
CA ARG A 266 34.69 -5.69 -9.06
C ARG A 266 35.91 -5.86 -9.97
N ASP A 267 36.23 -7.09 -10.34
CA ASP A 267 37.41 -7.42 -11.13
C ASP A 267 37.30 -6.97 -12.60
N ARG A 268 36.07 -6.71 -13.09
CA ARG A 268 35.82 -6.12 -14.41
C ARG A 268 35.90 -4.59 -14.44
N LEU A 269 36.04 -3.93 -13.28
CA LEU A 269 36.23 -2.49 -13.22
C LEU A 269 37.67 -2.13 -13.61
N PRO A 270 37.91 -1.01 -14.30
CA PRO A 270 39.26 -0.57 -14.63
C PRO A 270 40.12 -0.43 -13.37
N ALA A 271 41.39 -0.82 -13.48
CA ALA A 271 42.35 -0.72 -12.38
C ALA A 271 42.49 0.75 -11.93
N GLU A 272 42.75 0.96 -10.64
CA GLU A 272 42.98 2.31 -10.09
C GLU A 272 43.98 3.07 -10.95
N PRO A 273 43.73 4.34 -11.30
CA PRO A 273 44.74 5.17 -11.93
C PRO A 273 45.91 5.27 -10.95
N ALA A 274 47.05 4.67 -11.30
CA ALA A 274 48.26 4.75 -10.51
C ALA A 274 48.56 6.22 -10.20
N VAL A 275 48.73 6.54 -8.92
CA VAL A 275 49.05 7.88 -8.43
C VAL A 275 50.33 8.37 -9.13
N GLY A 276 50.18 9.24 -10.14
CA GLY A 276 51.31 9.84 -10.87
C GLY A 276 51.14 10.02 -12.39
N ALA A 277 50.05 9.57 -13.03
CA ALA A 277 49.87 9.80 -14.46
C ALA A 277 49.52 11.27 -14.77
N VAL A 278 50.44 11.95 -15.48
CA VAL A 278 50.30 13.34 -15.96
C VAL A 278 49.18 13.43 -17.00
N PRO A 279 48.25 14.41 -16.90
CA PRO A 279 47.23 14.61 -17.93
C PRO A 279 47.86 15.31 -19.14
N GLY A 280 48.02 14.59 -20.26
CA GLY A 280 48.49 15.21 -21.52
C GLY A 280 49.15 14.31 -22.57
N GLY A 281 49.11 12.97 -22.44
CA GLY A 281 49.57 12.08 -23.50
C GLY A 281 48.45 11.75 -24.49
N THR A 282 48.58 12.20 -25.74
CA THR A 282 47.75 11.76 -26.87
C THR A 282 47.79 10.23 -26.98
N PRO A 283 46.65 9.50 -27.09
CA PRO A 283 46.70 8.07 -27.31
C PRO A 283 47.27 7.81 -28.72
N GLY A 284 48.37 7.06 -28.77
CA GLY A 284 48.88 6.50 -30.01
C GLY A 284 47.82 5.59 -30.64
N LEU A 285 47.58 5.81 -31.93
CA LEU A 285 46.86 4.91 -32.80
C LEU A 285 47.73 3.68 -33.03
N ASP A 286 47.66 2.69 -32.13
CA ASP A 286 48.00 1.30 -32.42
C ASP A 286 47.09 0.43 -31.56
N GLY A 287 46.34 -0.46 -32.24
CA GLY A 287 45.28 -1.24 -31.64
C GLY A 287 45.76 -2.44 -30.83
N ASP A 288 44.75 -3.03 -30.18
CA ASP A 288 44.66 -4.40 -29.68
C ASP A 288 45.18 -4.67 -28.26
N GLY A 289 44.24 -4.91 -27.33
CA GLY A 289 44.55 -5.38 -25.98
C GLY A 289 43.68 -4.86 -24.82
N GLY A 290 42.59 -4.12 -25.06
CA GLY A 290 41.62 -3.82 -24.00
C GLY A 290 40.73 -5.04 -23.74
N ASP A 291 40.63 -5.49 -22.49
CA ASP A 291 39.72 -6.57 -22.11
C ASP A 291 38.29 -6.24 -22.59
N PRO A 292 37.72 -6.99 -23.55
CA PRO A 292 36.40 -6.69 -24.10
C PRO A 292 35.28 -6.76 -23.06
N ASP A 293 35.53 -7.35 -21.88
CA ASP A 293 34.56 -7.46 -20.78
C ASP A 293 34.67 -6.34 -19.73
N ALA A 294 35.63 -5.41 -19.86
CA ALA A 294 35.87 -4.33 -18.90
C ALA A 294 34.75 -3.27 -18.91
N ILE A 295 34.27 -2.91 -17.72
CA ILE A 295 33.19 -1.95 -17.53
C ILE A 295 33.78 -0.53 -17.42
N THR A 296 33.73 0.24 -18.51
CA THR A 296 34.38 1.57 -18.58
C THR A 296 33.41 2.75 -18.72
N THR A 297 32.10 2.48 -18.74
CA THR A 297 31.04 3.48 -18.93
C THR A 297 30.01 3.45 -17.81
N PRO A 298 29.33 4.57 -17.48
CA PRO A 298 28.28 4.60 -16.48
C PRO A 298 27.14 3.61 -16.77
N THR A 299 26.76 3.49 -18.04
CA THR A 299 25.74 2.54 -18.50
C THR A 299 26.19 1.08 -18.34
N GLY A 300 27.47 0.78 -18.63
CA GLY A 300 28.03 -0.56 -18.39
C GLY A 300 27.99 -0.93 -16.90
N PHE A 301 28.31 0.03 -16.03
CA PHE A 301 28.29 -0.16 -14.57
C PHE A 301 26.88 -0.30 -14.02
N ALA A 302 25.92 0.52 -14.48
CA ALA A 302 24.52 0.40 -14.11
C ALA A 302 23.94 -0.97 -14.50
N ARG A 303 24.20 -1.47 -15.72
CA ARG A 303 23.75 -2.81 -16.15
C ARG A 303 24.36 -3.95 -15.32
N ALA A 304 25.63 -3.80 -14.94
CA ALA A 304 26.30 -4.79 -14.08
C ALA A 304 25.67 -4.82 -12.67
N LEU A 305 25.36 -3.65 -12.10
CA LEU A 305 24.65 -3.55 -10.83
C LEU A 305 23.21 -4.10 -10.92
N ASP A 306 22.50 -3.87 -12.02
CA ASP A 306 21.16 -4.47 -12.24
C ASP A 306 21.24 -6.00 -12.25
N THR A 307 22.28 -6.57 -12.88
CA THR A 307 22.53 -8.02 -12.86
C THR A 307 22.85 -8.52 -11.45
N ALA A 308 23.67 -7.77 -10.69
CA ALA A 308 24.01 -8.13 -9.32
C ALA A 308 22.78 -8.09 -8.39
N LEU A 309 21.96 -7.04 -8.50
CA LEU A 309 20.70 -6.89 -7.78
C LEU A 309 19.73 -8.03 -8.11
N HIS A 310 19.67 -8.46 -9.37
CA HIS A 310 18.84 -9.59 -9.76
C HIS A 310 19.25 -10.90 -9.06
N LEU A 311 20.55 -11.22 -9.05
CA LEU A 311 21.07 -12.41 -8.36
C LEU A 311 20.99 -12.30 -6.83
N LEU A 312 20.93 -11.07 -6.29
CA LEU A 312 20.75 -10.82 -4.86
C LEU A 312 19.37 -11.28 -4.40
N GLU A 313 18.34 -11.11 -5.22
CA GLU A 313 16.97 -11.55 -4.90
C GLU A 313 16.89 -13.08 -4.73
N GLU A 314 17.66 -13.86 -5.49
CA GLU A 314 17.77 -15.31 -5.27
C GLU A 314 18.42 -15.64 -3.91
N SER A 315 19.40 -14.84 -3.50
CA SER A 315 20.08 -14.98 -2.21
C SER A 315 19.20 -14.53 -1.03
N LEU A 316 18.38 -13.49 -1.23
CA LEU A 316 17.36 -13.04 -0.28
C LEU A 316 16.30 -14.13 -0.06
N ALA A 317 15.82 -14.75 -1.15
CA ALA A 317 14.91 -15.88 -1.07
C ALA A 317 15.52 -17.06 -0.29
N ALA A 318 16.80 -17.38 -0.53
CA ALA A 318 17.53 -18.41 0.22
C ALA A 318 17.68 -18.06 1.71
N ALA A 319 17.83 -16.78 2.03
CA ALA A 319 18.03 -16.28 3.38
C ALA A 319 16.74 -16.13 4.19
N ALA A 320 15.55 -16.30 3.59
CA ALA A 320 14.27 -16.10 4.26
C ALA A 320 14.11 -16.84 5.61
N PRO A 321 14.61 -18.08 5.80
CA PRO A 321 14.56 -18.76 7.10
C PRO A 321 15.52 -18.19 8.17
N TYR A 322 16.44 -17.30 7.79
CA TYR A 322 17.52 -16.78 8.62
C TYR A 322 17.43 -15.25 8.74
N PRO A 323 16.65 -14.70 9.69
CA PRO A 323 16.33 -13.27 9.75
C PRO A 323 17.54 -12.32 9.76
N ALA A 324 18.62 -12.69 10.45
CA ALA A 324 19.86 -11.90 10.49
C ALA A 324 20.55 -11.83 9.11
N VAL A 325 20.62 -12.96 8.40
CA VAL A 325 21.22 -13.03 7.06
C VAL A 325 20.33 -12.32 6.04
N HIS A 326 19.01 -12.48 6.13
CA HIS A 326 18.06 -11.77 5.28
C HIS A 326 18.14 -10.26 5.48
N GLY A 327 18.19 -9.80 6.74
CA GLY A 327 18.35 -8.38 7.07
C GLY A 327 19.66 -7.79 6.52
N PHE A 328 20.76 -8.54 6.62
CA PHE A 328 22.05 -8.15 6.05
C PHE A 328 21.99 -8.00 4.51
N LEU A 329 21.45 -9.00 3.81
CA LEU A 329 21.29 -8.95 2.36
C LEU A 329 20.31 -7.86 1.91
N ALA A 330 19.27 -7.57 2.71
CA ALA A 330 18.32 -6.50 2.42
C ALA A 330 18.97 -5.12 2.53
N ALA A 331 19.84 -4.91 3.52
CA ALA A 331 20.65 -3.71 3.63
C ALA A 331 21.62 -3.57 2.43
N LEU A 332 22.28 -4.67 2.04
CA LEU A 332 23.13 -4.69 0.86
C LEU A 332 22.35 -4.33 -0.42
N ARG A 333 21.12 -4.82 -0.56
CA ARG A 333 20.23 -4.45 -1.68
C ARG A 333 20.01 -2.94 -1.70
N THR A 334 19.69 -2.33 -0.57
CA THR A 334 19.53 -0.87 -0.47
C THR A 334 20.78 -0.12 -0.91
N ASP A 335 21.96 -0.56 -0.48
CA ASP A 335 23.24 0.06 -0.84
C ASP A 335 23.50 -0.04 -2.36
N LEU A 336 23.33 -1.24 -2.94
CA LEU A 336 23.52 -1.46 -4.38
C LEU A 336 22.48 -0.72 -5.23
N SER A 337 21.22 -0.67 -4.80
CA SER A 337 20.17 0.11 -5.47
C SER A 337 20.47 1.61 -5.43
N ALA A 338 21.02 2.12 -4.31
CA ALA A 338 21.45 3.52 -4.22
C ALA A 338 22.61 3.81 -5.18
N MET A 339 23.63 2.94 -5.25
CA MET A 339 24.74 3.09 -6.21
C MET A 339 24.25 3.04 -7.66
N ARG A 340 23.32 2.12 -7.97
CA ARG A 340 22.69 2.01 -9.29
C ARG A 340 21.92 3.28 -9.67
N ALA A 341 21.14 3.84 -8.74
CA ALA A 341 20.42 5.09 -8.95
C ALA A 341 21.39 6.26 -9.23
N GLN A 342 22.51 6.34 -8.50
CA GLN A 342 23.55 7.35 -8.75
C GLN A 342 24.25 7.15 -10.11
N ALA A 343 24.52 5.91 -10.52
CA ALA A 343 25.07 5.61 -11.84
C ALA A 343 24.14 6.09 -12.97
N GLY A 344 22.82 5.90 -12.82
CA GLY A 344 21.80 6.39 -13.76
C GLY A 344 21.63 7.92 -13.81
N LEU A 345 22.22 8.68 -12.87
CA LEU A 345 22.32 10.14 -12.93
C LEU A 345 23.51 10.61 -13.79
N LEU A 346 24.47 9.73 -14.08
CA LEU A 346 25.66 10.01 -14.90
C LEU A 346 25.50 9.62 -16.37
N GLU A 347 24.37 9.00 -16.73
CA GLU A 347 24.05 8.61 -18.11
C GLU A 347 23.65 9.82 -18.97
N PRO A 348 24.12 9.95 -20.22
CA PRO A 348 23.63 10.97 -21.15
C PRO A 348 22.15 10.72 -21.53
N GLU A 349 21.37 11.80 -21.76
CA GLU A 349 19.91 11.77 -21.97
C GLU A 349 19.42 10.83 -23.10
N GLN A 350 20.28 10.46 -24.05
CA GLN A 350 19.94 9.56 -25.16
C GLN A 350 20.16 8.07 -24.85
N ASP A 351 20.99 7.74 -23.84
CA ASP A 351 21.26 6.36 -23.40
C ASP A 351 20.51 5.98 -22.13
N ARG A 352 19.86 6.96 -21.48
CA ARG A 352 18.95 6.73 -20.37
C ARG A 352 17.70 6.02 -20.93
N PRO A 353 17.45 4.74 -20.63
CA PRO A 353 16.18 4.14 -21.00
C PRO A 353 15.05 4.98 -20.37
N PRO A 354 13.86 5.07 -21.02
CA PRO A 354 12.71 5.75 -20.41
C PRO A 354 12.54 5.23 -18.99
N ALA A 355 12.20 6.12 -18.05
CA ALA A 355 12.10 5.81 -16.62
C ALA A 355 11.23 4.57 -16.41
N ASP A 356 11.89 3.43 -16.30
CA ASP A 356 11.31 2.15 -15.94
C ASP A 356 11.93 1.78 -14.59
N ASP A 357 11.08 1.39 -13.67
CA ASP A 357 11.28 1.40 -12.23
C ASP A 357 12.36 0.41 -11.76
N GLY A 358 13.63 0.63 -12.11
CA GLY A 358 14.81 -0.03 -11.54
C GLY A 358 14.86 -1.56 -11.57
N ASN A 359 13.88 -2.19 -12.20
CA ASN A 359 13.68 -3.62 -12.23
C ASN A 359 13.74 -4.03 -13.70
N PRO A 360 14.59 -5.00 -14.09
CA PRO A 360 14.43 -5.61 -15.41
C PRO A 360 12.97 -6.03 -15.53
N THR A 361 12.32 -5.63 -16.62
CA THR A 361 10.92 -5.96 -16.84
C THR A 361 10.76 -7.48 -16.88
N LEU A 362 9.55 -8.00 -16.69
CA LEU A 362 9.28 -9.41 -16.99
C LEU A 362 9.75 -9.78 -18.41
N PHE A 363 9.68 -8.81 -19.32
CA PHE A 363 10.15 -8.91 -20.70
C PHE A 363 11.67 -9.15 -20.81
N ASP A 364 12.48 -8.42 -20.06
CA ASP A 364 13.94 -8.60 -20.04
C ASP A 364 14.35 -9.89 -19.33
N ARG A 365 13.73 -10.17 -18.16
CA ARG A 365 14.06 -11.37 -17.34
C ARG A 365 13.82 -12.68 -18.07
N LEU A 366 12.81 -12.71 -18.92
CA LEU A 366 12.42 -13.89 -19.68
C LEU A 366 12.97 -13.90 -21.11
N ALA A 367 13.80 -12.90 -21.47
CA ALA A 367 14.31 -12.71 -22.83
C ALA A 367 13.21 -12.77 -23.91
N LEU A 368 12.05 -12.16 -23.64
CA LEU A 368 10.85 -12.27 -24.48
C LEU A 368 11.07 -11.79 -25.92
N ALA A 369 12.03 -10.89 -26.15
CA ALA A 369 12.43 -10.44 -27.49
C ALA A 369 12.90 -11.58 -28.42
N ARG A 370 13.30 -12.73 -27.85
CA ARG A 370 13.74 -13.92 -28.59
C ARG A 370 12.73 -15.08 -28.49
N SER A 371 11.58 -14.85 -27.86
CA SER A 371 10.51 -15.85 -27.72
C SER A 371 9.65 -15.90 -28.97
N GLU A 372 9.30 -17.10 -29.42
CA GLU A 372 8.33 -17.30 -30.50
C GLU A 372 6.89 -16.92 -30.08
N ASP A 373 6.59 -16.99 -28.77
CA ASP A 373 5.32 -16.53 -28.19
C ASP A 373 5.57 -15.78 -26.86
N PRO A 374 5.79 -14.46 -26.90
CA PRO A 374 6.13 -13.68 -25.72
C PRO A 374 4.95 -13.49 -24.75
N ALA A 375 3.71 -13.48 -25.25
CA ALA A 375 2.52 -13.29 -24.41
C ALA A 375 2.31 -14.49 -23.49
N LEU A 376 2.45 -15.69 -24.06
CA LEU A 376 2.27 -16.93 -23.32
C LEU A 376 3.36 -17.16 -22.29
N LEU A 377 4.61 -16.85 -22.65
CA LEU A 377 5.78 -16.97 -21.77
C LEU A 377 5.73 -15.93 -20.62
N GLY A 378 5.21 -14.74 -20.88
CA GLY A 378 4.89 -13.75 -19.84
C GLY A 378 3.82 -14.24 -18.86
N LEU A 379 2.67 -14.72 -19.35
CA LEU A 379 1.61 -15.28 -18.50
C LEU A 379 2.11 -16.44 -17.63
N ALA A 380 2.88 -17.33 -18.26
CA ALA A 380 3.59 -18.43 -17.65
C ALA A 380 4.31 -18.03 -16.35
N ALA A 381 5.19 -17.03 -16.43
CA ALA A 381 5.98 -16.60 -15.28
C ALA A 381 5.14 -16.03 -14.11
N LEU A 382 3.90 -15.63 -14.36
CA LEU A 382 3.00 -15.10 -13.32
C LEU A 382 2.21 -16.18 -12.60
N LEU A 383 1.99 -17.35 -13.22
CA LEU A 383 1.10 -18.39 -12.70
C LEU A 383 1.51 -18.89 -11.31
N GLY A 384 2.81 -19.07 -11.06
CA GLY A 384 3.30 -19.55 -9.76
C GLY A 384 2.96 -18.59 -8.62
N SER A 385 3.20 -17.29 -8.82
CA SER A 385 2.85 -16.26 -7.86
C SER A 385 1.32 -16.12 -7.70
N LEU A 386 0.57 -16.16 -8.79
CA LEU A 386 -0.90 -16.08 -8.76
C LEU A 386 -1.57 -17.27 -8.05
N ARG A 387 -0.96 -18.47 -8.10
CA ARG A 387 -1.44 -19.69 -7.45
C ARG A 387 -1.02 -19.83 -5.99
N LYS A 388 -0.19 -18.93 -5.46
CA LYS A 388 0.25 -18.96 -4.06
C LYS A 388 -0.98 -18.96 -3.15
N PRO A 389 -1.19 -19.98 -2.29
CA PRO A 389 -2.32 -20.01 -1.37
C PRO A 389 -2.12 -19.03 -0.21
N PRO A 390 -3.21 -18.54 0.42
CA PRO A 390 -3.13 -17.74 1.63
C PRO A 390 -2.57 -18.57 2.81
N THR A 391 -2.06 -17.88 3.83
CA THR A 391 -1.48 -18.55 5.01
C THR A 391 -2.60 -19.14 5.88
N PRO A 392 -2.54 -20.44 6.24
CA PRO A 392 -3.51 -21.05 7.13
C PRO A 392 -3.58 -20.35 8.49
N GLN A 393 -4.79 -20.05 8.95
CA GLN A 393 -5.04 -19.36 10.22
C GLN A 393 -5.54 -20.34 11.30
N PRO A 394 -5.38 -20.00 12.60
CA PRO A 394 -6.05 -20.74 13.67
C PRO A 394 -7.56 -20.80 13.45
N SER A 395 -8.19 -21.94 13.75
CA SER A 395 -9.62 -22.16 13.44
C SER A 395 -10.58 -21.25 14.22
N SER A 396 -10.14 -20.69 15.35
CA SER A 396 -10.88 -19.74 16.18
C SER A 396 -9.93 -19.04 17.15
N ALA A 397 -10.40 -17.97 17.80
CA ALA A 397 -9.68 -17.31 18.88
C ALA A 397 -9.24 -18.27 20.01
N ARG A 398 -9.98 -19.38 20.24
CA ARG A 398 -9.63 -20.40 21.24
C ARG A 398 -8.48 -21.31 20.81
N ALA A 399 -8.28 -21.49 19.51
CA ALA A 399 -7.19 -22.28 18.96
C ALA A 399 -5.89 -21.47 18.83
N LEU A 400 -5.96 -20.15 19.00
CA LEU A 400 -4.81 -19.26 19.00
C LEU A 400 -3.91 -19.56 20.20
N ARG A 401 -2.65 -19.91 19.93
CA ARG A 401 -1.64 -20.04 20.98
C ARG A 401 -1.12 -18.66 21.34
N LEU A 402 -1.52 -18.18 22.50
CA LEU A 402 -1.05 -16.92 23.06
C LEU A 402 0.21 -17.15 23.90
N ASP A 403 1.24 -16.35 23.66
CA ASP A 403 2.41 -16.27 24.52
C ASP A 403 2.19 -15.18 25.58
N PRO A 404 2.09 -15.51 26.89
CA PRO A 404 1.91 -14.52 27.94
C PRO A 404 2.99 -13.43 27.96
N ALA A 405 4.23 -13.75 27.55
CA ALA A 405 5.31 -12.77 27.48
C ALA A 405 5.04 -11.68 26.44
N ASN A 406 4.35 -12.02 25.34
CA ASN A 406 3.93 -11.08 24.31
C ASN A 406 2.63 -10.36 24.70
N VAL A 407 1.65 -11.09 25.25
CA VAL A 407 0.35 -10.52 25.63
C VAL A 407 0.48 -9.52 26.78
N PHE A 408 1.36 -9.76 27.75
CA PHE A 408 1.61 -8.83 28.87
C PHE A 408 2.98 -8.14 28.76
N GLY A 409 3.59 -8.18 27.57
CA GLY A 409 4.88 -7.55 27.30
C GLY A 409 4.83 -6.03 27.44
N THR A 410 5.99 -5.42 27.58
CA THR A 410 6.12 -3.95 27.64
C THR A 410 5.58 -3.31 26.37
N GLY A 411 4.62 -2.40 26.51
CA GLY A 411 3.94 -1.75 25.39
C GLY A 411 2.69 -2.51 24.89
N SER A 412 2.35 -3.68 25.43
CA SER A 412 1.10 -4.37 25.07
C SER A 412 -0.13 -3.56 25.49
N ASP A 413 -1.16 -3.57 24.64
CA ASP A 413 -2.48 -2.99 24.91
C ASP A 413 -3.12 -3.57 26.18
N ALA A 414 -2.87 -4.86 26.48
CA ALA A 414 -3.44 -5.53 27.65
C ALA A 414 -3.07 -4.86 28.97
N GLY A 415 -1.85 -4.33 29.09
CA GLY A 415 -1.41 -3.62 30.30
C GLY A 415 -2.18 -2.32 30.52
N VAL A 416 -2.46 -1.59 29.43
CA VAL A 416 -3.18 -0.31 29.45
C VAL A 416 -4.64 -0.55 29.81
N ARG A 417 -5.25 -1.60 29.27
CA ARG A 417 -6.61 -2.02 29.62
C ARG A 417 -6.74 -2.51 31.05
N LEU A 418 -5.73 -3.20 31.59
CA LEU A 418 -5.71 -3.56 33.00
C LEU A 418 -5.72 -2.32 33.90
N LEU A 419 -4.96 -1.28 33.53
CA LEU A 419 -4.97 -0.01 34.28
C LEU A 419 -6.33 0.67 34.24
N THR A 420 -6.99 0.75 33.08
CA THR A 420 -8.33 1.34 32.98
C THR A 420 -9.42 0.52 33.68
N ALA A 421 -9.26 -0.81 33.72
CA ALA A 421 -10.15 -1.70 34.47
C ALA A 421 -9.95 -1.58 36.01
N LEU A 422 -8.72 -1.38 36.46
CA LEU A 422 -8.38 -1.22 37.89
C LEU A 422 -8.74 0.17 38.43
N ASP A 423 -8.61 1.22 37.61
CA ASP A 423 -9.05 2.57 37.94
C ASP A 423 -9.93 3.17 36.82
N PRO A 424 -11.27 3.12 36.98
CA PRO A 424 -12.21 3.67 36.01
C PRO A 424 -12.03 5.18 35.73
N ARG A 425 -11.31 5.93 36.57
CA ARG A 425 -11.00 7.35 36.32
C ARG A 425 -10.04 7.54 35.15
N LEU A 426 -9.32 6.48 34.76
CA LEU A 426 -8.41 6.46 33.61
C LEU A 426 -9.10 6.16 32.28
N ALA A 427 -10.43 6.29 32.18
CA ALA A 427 -11.16 6.00 30.94
C ALA A 427 -10.65 6.80 29.72
N SER A 428 -10.12 8.01 29.91
CA SER A 428 -9.53 8.84 28.85
C SER A 428 -8.03 8.59 28.60
N LEU A 429 -7.46 7.49 29.12
CA LEU A 429 -6.02 7.21 29.03
C LEU A 429 -5.52 7.13 27.58
N TYR A 430 -6.24 6.47 26.67
CA TYR A 430 -5.87 6.42 25.25
C TYR A 430 -5.92 7.80 24.59
N GLU A 431 -6.92 8.61 24.92
CA GLU A 431 -7.03 9.98 24.42
C GLU A 431 -5.88 10.85 24.92
N ALA A 432 -5.52 10.74 26.20
CA ALA A 432 -4.34 11.41 26.75
C ALA A 432 -3.06 10.92 26.05
N TRP A 433 -2.89 9.60 25.89
CA TRP A 433 -1.69 9.00 25.31
C TRP A 433 -1.46 9.41 23.84
N ARG A 434 -2.53 9.58 23.05
CA ARG A 434 -2.47 10.12 21.68
C ARG A 434 -1.80 11.50 21.60
N HIS A 435 -1.91 12.30 22.65
CA HIS A 435 -1.41 13.68 22.69
C HIS A 435 -0.09 13.82 23.46
N VAL A 436 0.43 12.75 24.07
CA VAL A 436 1.71 12.79 24.78
C VAL A 436 2.87 12.64 23.80
N HIS A 437 3.80 13.59 23.86
CA HIS A 437 5.06 13.52 23.11
C HIS A 437 6.09 12.68 23.89
N LEU A 438 6.26 11.42 23.49
CA LEU A 438 7.23 10.49 24.11
C LEU A 438 8.62 10.53 23.48
N THR A 439 8.79 11.27 22.39
CA THR A 439 10.07 11.43 21.69
C THR A 439 10.55 12.87 21.77
N ARG A 440 11.84 13.08 21.53
CA ARG A 440 12.38 14.44 21.40
C ARG A 440 11.64 15.18 20.28
N PRO A 441 11.41 16.50 20.40
CA PRO A 441 10.84 17.27 19.30
C PRO A 441 11.77 17.19 18.08
N LEU A 442 11.21 17.42 16.89
CA LEU A 442 12.01 17.52 15.68
C LEU A 442 13.12 18.56 15.88
N PRO A 443 14.38 18.27 15.51
CA PRO A 443 15.49 19.20 15.72
C PRO A 443 15.29 20.54 15.01
N LEU A 444 14.67 20.51 13.83
CA LEU A 444 14.30 21.69 13.06
C LEU A 444 13.04 22.31 13.67
N ALA A 445 13.18 23.51 14.24
CA ALA A 445 12.08 24.25 14.84
C ALA A 445 11.27 25.04 13.79
N GLY A 446 11.88 25.41 12.67
CA GLY A 446 11.20 26.05 11.56
C GLY A 446 12.03 26.10 10.29
N LEU A 447 11.36 26.21 9.15
CA LEU A 447 11.96 26.41 7.84
C LEU A 447 11.31 27.64 7.20
N GLN A 448 12.09 28.52 6.59
CA GLN A 448 11.58 29.73 5.95
C GLN A 448 12.19 29.93 4.55
N ALA A 449 11.37 30.32 3.59
CA ALA A 449 11.83 30.84 2.31
C ALA A 449 12.05 32.35 2.41
N MET A 450 13.26 32.83 2.17
CA MET A 450 13.58 34.26 2.24
C MET A 450 13.11 34.94 0.94
N ARG A 451 11.94 35.59 0.97
CA ARG A 451 11.28 36.13 -0.24
C ARG A 451 11.78 37.50 -0.67
N THR A 452 12.48 38.21 0.21
CA THR A 452 12.99 39.55 -0.07
C THR A 452 14.50 39.49 -0.26
N VAL A 453 14.99 39.96 -1.40
CA VAL A 453 16.40 40.25 -1.64
C VAL A 453 16.55 41.76 -1.74
N ALA A 454 17.39 42.34 -0.87
CA ALA A 454 17.63 43.76 -0.77
C ALA A 454 19.13 44.03 -0.71
N THR A 455 19.51 45.29 -0.87
CA THR A 455 20.88 45.75 -0.64
C THR A 455 20.89 46.90 0.37
N PRO A 456 21.98 47.16 1.09
CA PRO A 456 22.05 48.34 1.94
C PRO A 456 21.89 49.63 1.12
N PHE A 457 21.21 50.63 1.70
CA PHE A 457 21.06 51.94 1.10
C PHE A 457 22.44 52.54 0.75
N GLY A 458 22.58 53.05 -0.47
CA GLY A 458 23.85 53.56 -0.99
C GLY A 458 24.72 52.52 -1.71
N ALA A 459 24.41 51.22 -1.68
CA ALA A 459 25.20 50.21 -2.38
C ALA A 459 25.38 50.51 -3.89
N THR A 460 24.38 51.13 -4.52
CA THR A 460 24.37 51.55 -5.92
C THR A 460 24.71 53.02 -6.15
N ALA A 461 24.99 53.81 -5.10
CA ALA A 461 25.28 55.24 -5.22
C ALA A 461 26.56 55.46 -6.04
N PRO A 462 26.61 56.41 -6.99
CA PRO A 462 27.83 56.72 -7.73
C PRO A 462 28.95 57.16 -6.78
N GLN A 463 30.22 57.06 -7.19
CA GLN A 463 31.33 57.61 -6.40
C GLN A 463 31.18 59.13 -6.25
N GLN A 464 31.66 59.69 -5.15
CA GLN A 464 31.58 61.11 -4.86
C GLN A 464 32.50 61.89 -5.82
N PRO A 465 31.98 62.79 -6.67
CA PRO A 465 32.81 63.60 -7.55
C PRO A 465 33.57 64.66 -6.74
N GLN A 466 34.89 64.74 -6.94
CA GLN A 466 35.74 65.81 -6.42
C GLN A 466 35.81 66.94 -7.44
N TYR A 467 35.49 68.16 -7.02
CA TYR A 467 35.51 69.35 -7.86
C TYR A 467 36.76 70.19 -7.59
N ASP A 468 37.34 70.77 -8.65
CA ASP A 468 38.36 71.81 -8.52
C ASP A 468 37.72 73.15 -8.16
N ARG A 469 38.55 74.17 -7.93
CA ARG A 469 38.09 75.54 -7.57
C ARG A 469 37.21 76.20 -8.64
N ASN A 470 37.15 75.64 -9.85
CA ASN A 470 36.36 76.13 -10.98
C ASN A 470 35.10 75.29 -11.24
N GLY A 471 34.79 74.32 -10.37
CA GLY A 471 33.61 73.45 -10.49
C GLY A 471 33.75 72.32 -11.52
N ARG A 472 34.98 72.00 -11.98
CA ARG A 472 35.24 70.85 -12.86
C ARG A 472 35.61 69.61 -12.03
N ILE A 473 35.14 68.44 -12.46
CA ILE A 473 35.44 67.17 -11.77
C ILE A 473 36.91 66.80 -12.01
N VAL A 474 37.70 66.69 -10.95
CA VAL A 474 39.14 66.33 -10.95
C VAL A 474 39.40 64.90 -10.48
N GLY A 475 38.39 64.23 -9.91
CA GLY A 475 38.50 62.84 -9.48
C GLY A 475 37.21 62.33 -8.87
N TYR A 476 37.21 61.06 -8.50
CA TYR A 476 36.12 60.44 -7.75
C TYR A 476 36.70 59.78 -6.50
N VAL A 477 36.05 59.99 -5.35
CA VAL A 477 36.39 59.31 -4.09
C VAL A 477 35.18 58.52 -3.59
N ASP A 478 35.43 57.53 -2.76
CA ASP A 478 34.34 56.76 -2.18
C ASP A 478 33.64 57.57 -1.09
N TRP A 479 32.35 57.31 -0.90
CA TRP A 479 31.61 57.96 0.17
C TRP A 479 32.04 57.39 1.53
N PRO A 480 32.32 58.23 2.52
CA PRO A 480 32.47 57.75 3.89
C PRO A 480 31.11 57.25 4.39
N LEU A 481 31.07 56.09 5.07
CA LEU A 481 29.86 55.61 5.74
C LEU A 481 29.44 56.56 6.87
N THR A 482 30.41 57.29 7.44
CA THR A 482 30.23 58.32 8.48
C THR A 482 29.92 59.69 7.88
N GLY A 483 28.89 60.39 8.37
CA GLY A 483 28.63 61.79 8.02
C GLY A 483 29.57 62.75 8.77
N SER A 484 30.26 63.64 8.04
CA SER A 484 30.99 64.77 8.65
C SER A 484 30.04 65.95 8.86
N LYS A 485 29.97 66.49 10.08
CA LYS A 485 29.24 67.72 10.39
C LYS A 485 30.23 68.86 10.56
N SER A 486 30.04 69.97 9.84
CA SER A 486 30.94 71.13 9.91
C SER A 486 30.18 72.42 10.17
N LEU A 487 30.68 73.24 11.09
CA LEU A 487 30.25 74.62 11.31
C LEU A 487 31.40 75.56 11.00
N THR A 488 31.23 76.48 10.06
CA THR A 488 32.18 77.55 9.76
C THR A 488 31.60 78.90 10.20
N LEU A 489 32.32 79.63 11.03
CA LEU A 489 31.96 80.95 11.52
C LEU A 489 32.98 81.95 10.98
N THR A 490 32.56 82.86 10.11
CA THR A 490 33.43 83.92 9.58
C THR A 490 32.96 85.28 10.08
N VAL A 491 33.86 86.07 10.67
CA VAL A 491 33.62 87.47 11.01
C VAL A 491 34.39 88.35 10.04
N GLU A 492 33.66 89.24 9.37
CA GLU A 492 34.20 90.27 8.50
C GLU A 492 34.38 91.57 9.29
N TYR A 493 35.54 92.19 9.14
CA TYR A 493 35.89 93.47 9.73
C TYR A 493 36.06 94.51 8.63
N GLU A 494 35.49 95.70 8.83
CA GLU A 494 35.70 96.88 7.98
C GLU A 494 36.24 98.00 8.87
N ASP A 495 37.35 98.62 8.48
CA ASP A 495 38.08 99.60 9.31
C ASP A 495 38.35 99.12 10.75
N GLY A 496 38.61 97.82 10.92
CA GLY A 496 38.90 97.19 12.22
C GLY A 496 37.69 96.98 13.14
N ARG A 497 36.47 97.23 12.65
CA ARG A 497 35.21 96.97 13.37
C ARG A 497 34.45 95.80 12.73
N PRO A 498 33.87 94.89 13.52
CA PRO A 498 33.10 93.76 12.99
C PRO A 498 31.85 94.28 12.27
N LYS A 499 31.69 93.90 11.00
CA LYS A 499 30.61 94.33 10.10
C LYS A 499 29.60 93.23 9.82
N THR A 500 30.08 92.00 9.62
CA THR A 500 29.22 90.88 9.23
C THR A 500 29.69 89.59 9.89
N LEU A 501 28.75 88.82 10.45
CA LEU A 501 28.95 87.41 10.78
C LEU A 501 28.37 86.56 9.65
N VAL A 502 29.16 85.65 9.09
CA VAL A 502 28.72 84.68 8.09
C VAL A 502 28.87 83.27 8.67
N PRO A 503 27.81 82.72 9.29
CA PRO A 503 27.83 81.35 9.78
C PRO A 503 27.37 80.39 8.69
N ARG A 504 28.06 79.26 8.53
CA ARG A 504 27.72 78.20 7.56
C ARG A 504 27.72 76.84 8.25
N TRP A 505 26.59 76.14 8.18
CA TRP A 505 26.45 74.76 8.62
C TRP A 505 26.42 73.82 7.42
N ILE A 506 27.18 72.74 7.49
CA ILE A 506 27.19 71.66 6.51
C ILE A 506 26.97 70.33 7.23
N GLU A 507 25.85 69.70 6.93
CA GLU A 507 25.53 68.32 7.27
C GLU A 507 24.91 67.72 6.00
N SER A 508 25.71 66.97 5.23
CA SER A 508 25.31 66.35 3.96
C SER A 508 24.56 67.30 3.00
N GLY A 509 25.28 68.12 2.24
CA GLY A 509 24.71 68.99 1.20
C GLY A 509 25.32 70.39 1.14
N SER A 510 24.60 71.34 0.54
CA SER A 510 24.99 72.75 0.43
C SER A 510 25.01 73.46 1.81
N PRO A 511 25.94 74.39 2.05
CA PRO A 511 26.02 75.11 3.33
C PRO A 511 24.76 75.96 3.58
N VAL A 512 24.17 75.82 4.77
CA VAL A 512 23.00 76.60 5.23
C VAL A 512 23.45 77.62 6.27
N GLY A 513 22.96 78.84 6.17
CA GLY A 513 23.24 79.92 7.12
C GLY A 513 23.28 81.28 6.43
N ASP A 514 22.59 82.25 7.01
CA ASP A 514 22.45 83.60 6.48
C ASP A 514 23.40 84.56 7.19
N ALA A 515 24.01 85.46 6.41
CA ALA A 515 24.88 86.49 6.95
C ALA A 515 24.09 87.47 7.85
N GLN A 516 24.66 87.79 9.01
CA GLN A 516 24.07 88.68 10.00
C GLN A 516 24.90 89.96 10.09
N PRO A 517 24.28 91.16 10.04
CA PRO A 517 24.99 92.41 10.25
C PRO A 517 25.45 92.52 11.72
N LEU A 518 26.67 93.00 11.92
CA LEU A 518 27.25 93.34 13.21
C LEU A 518 27.49 94.87 13.29
N PRO A 519 27.46 95.48 14.50
CA PRO A 519 27.25 94.85 15.80
C PRO A 519 25.78 94.47 16.06
N PHE A 520 25.57 93.28 16.60
CA PHE A 520 24.26 92.76 17.01
C PHE A 520 24.42 91.80 18.20
N ASP A 521 23.44 91.83 19.10
CA ASP A 521 23.30 90.89 20.22
C ASP A 521 21.97 90.15 20.10
N GLY A 522 22.03 88.82 20.01
CA GLY A 522 20.84 88.00 19.94
C GLY A 522 21.07 86.63 19.33
N PHE A 523 19.98 85.90 19.12
CA PHE A 523 20.02 84.51 18.70
C PHE A 523 19.94 84.35 17.19
N VAL A 524 20.82 83.53 16.63
CA VAL A 524 20.88 83.15 15.22
C VAL A 524 20.77 81.63 15.13
N GLN A 525 19.79 81.15 14.37
CA GLN A 525 19.66 79.73 14.08
C GLN A 525 20.53 79.39 12.86
N VAL A 526 21.47 78.45 13.00
CA VAL A 526 22.39 78.03 11.93
C VAL A 526 22.27 76.52 11.77
N GLY A 527 21.47 76.08 10.80
CA GLY A 527 21.09 74.67 10.68
C GLY A 527 20.38 74.17 11.95
N PRO A 528 20.76 73.02 12.53
CA PRO A 528 20.21 72.54 13.80
C PRO A 528 20.78 73.25 15.03
N LEU A 529 21.81 74.10 14.89
CA LEU A 529 22.48 74.76 16.01
C LEU A 529 21.87 76.13 16.33
N GLY A 530 21.74 76.39 17.63
CA GLY A 530 21.43 77.72 18.16
C GLY A 530 22.70 78.48 18.50
N VAL A 531 22.88 79.68 17.96
CA VAL A 531 24.06 80.53 18.23
C VAL A 531 23.64 81.84 18.84
N TRP A 532 24.03 82.11 20.09
CA TRP A 532 23.90 83.44 20.67
C TRP A 532 25.12 84.27 20.34
N VAL A 533 24.89 85.40 19.67
CA VAL A 533 25.91 86.35 19.27
C VAL A 533 25.93 87.48 20.29
N THR A 534 27.11 87.87 20.74
CA THR A 534 27.31 89.06 21.59
C THR A 534 28.49 89.86 21.06
N THR A 535 28.25 91.13 20.73
CA THR A 535 29.25 92.06 20.21
C THR A 535 29.51 93.15 21.23
N THR A 536 30.73 93.23 21.75
CA THR A 536 31.12 94.26 22.73
C THR A 536 32.23 95.13 22.15
N THR A 537 32.05 96.45 22.18
CA THR A 537 33.04 97.44 21.68
C THR A 537 33.38 98.44 22.77
N PRO A 538 34.33 98.13 23.69
CA PRO A 538 34.71 99.05 24.75
C PRO A 538 35.50 100.25 24.21
N ALA A 539 35.32 101.43 24.82
CA ALA A 539 36.08 102.63 24.43
C ALA A 539 37.58 102.43 24.67
N GLY A 540 38.37 102.40 23.59
CA GLY A 540 39.82 102.22 23.63
C GLY A 540 40.32 100.77 23.59
N ALA A 541 39.44 99.78 23.36
CA ALA A 541 39.81 98.37 23.19
C ALA A 541 39.25 97.80 21.86
N PRO A 542 39.85 96.74 21.28
CA PRO A 542 39.30 96.08 20.11
C PRO A 542 37.92 95.48 20.38
N ALA A 543 37.03 95.51 19.38
CA ALA A 543 35.70 94.93 19.49
C ALA A 543 35.76 93.40 19.54
N THR A 544 34.99 92.80 20.43
CA THR A 544 34.90 91.34 20.58
C THR A 544 33.55 90.83 20.10
N VAL A 545 33.54 89.79 19.27
CA VAL A 545 32.35 89.04 18.84
C VAL A 545 32.42 87.65 19.47
N THR A 546 31.55 87.38 20.43
CA THR A 546 31.43 86.07 21.08
C THR A 546 30.22 85.33 20.52
N LEU A 547 30.44 84.07 20.14
CA LEU A 547 29.46 83.18 19.53
C LEU A 547 29.32 81.96 20.43
N GLN A 548 28.27 81.90 21.24
CA GLN A 548 27.96 80.72 22.05
C GLN A 548 27.04 79.79 21.25
N CYS A 549 27.58 78.66 20.80
CA CYS A 549 26.83 77.67 20.05
C CYS A 549 26.29 76.55 20.96
N TRP A 550 25.06 76.10 20.72
CA TRP A 550 24.42 74.99 21.43
C TRP A 550 23.70 74.03 20.48
N GLY A 551 23.63 72.74 20.85
CA GLY A 551 22.70 71.76 20.25
C GLY A 551 23.31 70.47 19.70
N ASN A 552 24.63 70.35 19.52
CA ASN A 552 25.27 69.15 18.94
C ASN A 552 26.76 68.99 19.34
N GLU A 553 27.42 67.90 18.92
CA GLU A 553 28.81 67.49 19.24
C GLU A 553 29.88 68.51 18.79
N VAL A 554 29.59 69.33 17.77
CA VAL A 554 30.46 70.41 17.25
C VAL A 554 30.32 71.74 18.00
N ALA A 555 29.39 71.84 18.96
CA ALA A 555 29.10 73.10 19.65
C ALA A 555 30.28 73.59 20.52
N ARG A 556 30.75 74.81 20.27
CA ARG A 556 31.81 75.50 21.03
C ARG A 556 31.43 76.97 21.25
N THR A 557 32.07 77.62 22.22
CA THR A 557 32.04 79.08 22.35
C THR A 557 33.22 79.64 21.56
N VAL A 558 32.96 80.50 20.58
CA VAL A 558 34.00 81.09 19.73
C VAL A 558 34.02 82.60 19.92
N THR A 559 35.15 83.15 20.33
CA THR A 559 35.33 84.59 20.55
C THR A 559 36.36 85.13 19.58
N PHE A 560 35.95 86.08 18.74
CA PHE A 560 36.82 86.85 17.88
C PHE A 560 37.09 88.21 18.52
N THR A 561 38.34 88.51 18.81
CA THR A 561 38.78 89.84 19.26
C THR A 561 39.40 90.57 18.07
N GLY A 562 38.76 91.67 17.65
CA GLY A 562 39.17 92.45 16.49
C GLY A 562 40.61 92.96 16.55
N PRO A 563 41.15 93.46 15.44
CA PRO A 563 42.55 93.82 15.33
C PRO A 563 42.96 94.89 16.35
N LYS A 564 43.93 94.57 17.21
CA LYS A 564 44.46 95.51 18.21
C LYS A 564 45.32 96.59 17.52
N PRO A 565 45.05 97.90 17.69
CA PRO A 565 45.79 98.97 16.99
C PRO A 565 47.28 99.05 17.38
N ASP A 566 47.66 98.50 18.54
CA ASP A 566 48.95 98.76 19.18
C ASP A 566 49.99 97.64 18.91
N SER A 567 49.70 96.67 18.04
CA SER A 567 50.50 95.43 17.92
C SER A 567 51.79 95.54 17.09
N GLY A 568 52.18 96.74 16.65
CA GLY A 568 53.42 96.95 15.87
C GLY A 568 53.46 96.31 14.48
N THR A 569 52.36 95.66 14.06
CA THR A 569 52.16 95.09 12.73
C THR A 569 51.21 95.99 11.93
N PRO A 570 51.41 96.21 10.60
CA PRO A 570 50.66 97.20 9.82
C PRO A 570 49.12 97.04 9.84
N HIS A 571 48.60 95.88 10.24
CA HIS A 571 47.18 95.52 10.13
C HIS A 571 46.55 94.91 11.40
N GLY A 572 47.26 94.92 12.54
CA GLY A 572 46.77 94.33 13.79
C GLY A 572 46.71 92.79 13.79
N ARG A 573 46.59 92.16 14.97
CA ARG A 573 46.30 90.72 15.13
C ARG A 573 44.86 90.49 15.57
N ILE A 574 44.19 89.48 15.01
CA ILE A 574 42.87 89.03 15.46
C ILE A 574 43.09 87.83 16.37
N THR A 575 42.73 87.96 17.63
CA THR A 575 42.77 86.84 18.58
C THR A 575 41.49 86.05 18.45
N VAL A 576 41.61 84.75 18.23
CA VAL A 576 40.48 83.83 18.17
C VAL A 576 40.59 82.83 19.31
N GLU A 577 39.56 82.78 20.15
CA GLU A 577 39.44 81.83 21.23
C GLU A 577 38.31 80.84 20.96
N VAL A 578 38.59 79.54 21.09
CA VAL A 578 37.62 78.45 21.01
C VAL A 578 37.61 77.71 22.33
N ALA A 579 36.49 77.82 23.04
CA ALA A 579 36.25 77.25 24.36
C ALA A 579 35.11 76.22 24.32
N PRO A 580 34.98 75.32 25.31
CA PRO A 580 33.85 74.40 25.36
C PRO A 580 32.53 75.18 25.47
N ALA A 581 31.46 74.67 24.85
CA ALA A 581 30.15 75.33 24.91
C ALA A 581 29.57 75.38 26.34
N PHE A 582 29.94 74.40 27.17
CA PHE A 582 29.61 74.31 28.60
C PHE A 582 30.77 73.67 29.36
N GLY A 583 31.03 74.11 30.59
CA GLY A 583 32.11 73.58 31.44
C GLY A 583 33.47 74.26 31.19
N THR A 584 34.54 73.71 31.77
CA THR A 584 35.90 74.30 31.75
C THR A 584 36.97 73.37 31.18
N ASP A 585 36.60 72.19 30.68
CA ASP A 585 37.48 71.16 30.12
C ASP A 585 36.89 70.69 28.77
N PRO A 586 37.67 70.53 27.68
CA PRO A 586 39.09 70.89 27.52
C PRO A 586 39.38 72.39 27.66
N ALA A 587 40.64 72.71 27.96
CA ALA A 587 41.11 74.09 28.06
C ALA A 587 40.92 74.84 26.72
N PRO A 588 40.54 76.13 26.74
CA PRO A 588 40.34 76.91 25.52
C PRO A 588 41.58 76.95 24.64
N VAL A 589 41.36 76.88 23.32
CA VAL A 589 42.39 77.16 22.31
C VAL A 589 42.33 78.64 21.99
N VAL A 590 43.46 79.35 22.13
CA VAL A 590 43.55 80.79 21.84
C VAL A 590 44.69 81.01 20.87
N GLU A 591 44.41 81.59 19.70
CA GLU A 591 45.41 81.89 18.68
C GLU A 591 45.35 83.33 18.18
N ASP A 592 46.52 83.92 17.94
CA ASP A 592 46.71 85.30 17.50
C ASP A 592 47.06 85.35 16.00
N LEU A 593 46.05 85.52 15.15
CA LEU A 593 46.17 85.35 13.70
C LEU A 593 46.62 86.64 12.98
N GLN A 594 47.71 86.54 12.19
CA GLN A 594 48.11 87.50 11.16
C GLN A 594 47.40 87.23 9.83
N PRO A 595 47.31 88.21 8.91
CA PRO A 595 46.76 87.97 7.58
C PRO A 595 47.50 86.85 6.85
N GLY A 596 46.78 85.82 6.40
CA GLY A 596 47.32 84.63 5.74
C GLY A 596 47.55 83.43 6.66
N ASP A 597 47.44 83.59 7.98
CA ASP A 597 47.62 82.49 8.93
C ASP A 597 46.44 81.51 8.88
N GLU A 598 46.76 80.23 8.86
CA GLU A 598 45.82 79.12 9.02
C GLU A 598 46.41 78.10 9.99
N GLU A 599 45.75 77.90 11.13
CA GLU A 599 46.16 76.98 12.18
C GLU A 599 45.12 75.88 12.33
N THR A 600 45.58 74.63 12.45
CA THR A 600 44.70 73.45 12.58
C THR A 600 45.01 72.72 13.87
N THR A 601 43.99 72.45 14.67
CA THR A 601 44.10 71.77 15.96
C THR A 601 42.84 70.96 16.28
N THR A 602 42.79 70.35 17.46
CA THR A 602 41.66 69.59 17.97
C THR A 602 41.25 70.08 19.34
N HIS A 603 39.96 70.30 19.56
CA HIS A 603 39.42 70.74 20.84
C HIS A 603 38.23 69.85 21.25
N GLY A 604 38.47 68.89 22.16
CA GLY A 604 37.45 67.98 22.68
C GLY A 604 36.87 67.00 21.64
N GLY A 605 37.74 66.37 20.84
CA GLY A 605 37.36 65.42 19.79
C GLY A 605 36.81 66.05 18.49
N VAL A 606 36.76 67.39 18.42
CA VAL A 606 36.34 68.16 17.24
C VAL A 606 37.58 68.79 16.60
N ASN A 607 37.72 68.66 15.28
CA ASN A 607 38.76 69.34 14.51
C ASN A 607 38.41 70.83 14.41
N VAL A 608 39.37 71.70 14.74
CA VAL A 608 39.24 73.15 14.73
C VAL A 608 40.26 73.73 13.77
N VAL A 609 39.81 74.47 12.76
CA VAL A 609 40.67 75.24 11.86
C VAL A 609 40.39 76.72 12.09
N LEU A 610 41.43 77.45 12.48
CA LEU A 610 41.40 78.90 12.71
C LEU A 610 42.15 79.55 11.57
N GLY A 611 41.54 80.49 10.85
CA GLY A 611 42.18 81.12 9.71
C GLY A 611 41.85 82.59 9.60
N ARG A 612 42.80 83.39 9.12
CA ARG A 612 42.57 84.77 8.71
C ARG A 612 43.03 84.93 7.27
N ALA A 613 42.12 85.35 6.39
CA ALA A 613 42.43 85.45 4.96
C ALA A 613 43.61 86.40 4.70
N GLU A 614 44.40 86.12 3.65
CA GLU A 614 45.38 87.09 3.15
C GLU A 614 44.67 88.40 2.81
N ARG A 615 45.20 89.51 3.32
CA ARG A 615 44.58 90.83 3.17
C ARG A 615 45.02 91.48 1.88
N THR A 616 44.19 91.40 0.84
CA THR A 616 44.37 92.15 -0.40
C THR A 616 43.55 93.45 -0.43
N ASP A 617 42.33 93.48 0.14
CA ASP A 617 41.41 94.63 0.23
C ASP A 617 40.56 94.57 1.54
N ASP A 618 39.74 95.59 1.84
CA ASP A 618 38.70 95.55 2.91
C ASP A 618 37.39 94.93 2.32
N PRO A 619 36.68 93.99 2.99
CA PRO A 619 36.76 93.60 4.40
C PRO A 619 37.78 92.50 4.76
N ASP A 620 38.40 92.63 5.93
CA ASP A 620 39.31 91.65 6.57
C ASP A 620 38.52 90.50 7.20
N ARG A 621 38.92 89.24 7.00
CA ARG A 621 38.11 88.06 7.35
C ARG A 621 38.83 87.08 8.26
N ALA A 622 38.27 86.84 9.44
CA ALA A 622 38.68 85.77 10.34
C ALA A 622 37.63 84.65 10.35
N THR A 623 38.06 83.40 10.30
CA THR A 623 37.22 82.21 10.15
C THR A 623 37.59 81.14 11.17
N VAL A 624 36.58 80.50 11.75
CA VAL A 624 36.71 79.28 12.55
C VAL A 624 35.86 78.18 11.94
N ALA A 625 36.48 77.08 11.55
CA ALA A 625 35.79 75.87 11.11
C ALA A 625 35.89 74.77 12.17
N LEU A 626 34.74 74.23 12.58
CA LEU A 626 34.60 73.17 13.57
C LEU A 626 34.01 71.93 12.89
N THR A 627 34.70 70.80 12.89
CA THR A 627 34.27 69.58 12.17
C THR A 627 34.33 68.33 13.07
N THR A 628 33.27 67.52 13.05
CA THR A 628 33.19 66.19 13.71
C THR A 628 32.70 65.10 12.74
N THR A 629 32.99 63.83 13.03
CA THR A 629 32.55 62.65 12.24
C THR A 629 31.63 61.75 13.08
N SER A 630 30.40 61.50 12.61
CA SER A 630 29.43 60.64 13.31
C SER A 630 29.64 59.16 12.98
N THR A 631 29.73 58.27 13.98
CA THR A 631 29.83 56.81 13.77
C THR A 631 28.49 56.22 13.30
N VAL A 632 28.50 55.38 12.26
CA VAL A 632 27.33 54.58 11.85
C VAL A 632 27.01 53.57 12.95
N SER A 633 25.74 53.46 13.33
CA SER A 633 25.32 52.41 14.25
C SER A 633 25.55 51.04 13.62
N ALA A 634 26.44 50.23 14.22
CA ALA A 634 26.80 48.91 13.70
C ALA A 634 25.63 47.91 13.65
N LYS A 635 24.49 48.25 14.28
CA LYS A 635 23.27 47.44 14.34
C LYS A 635 22.13 47.97 13.48
N VAL A 636 22.23 49.18 12.92
CA VAL A 636 21.18 49.74 12.07
C VAL A 636 21.53 49.47 10.62
N LEU A 637 20.65 48.75 9.93
CA LEU A 637 20.76 48.42 8.51
C LEU A 637 19.61 49.11 7.76
N VAL A 638 19.96 50.12 6.96
CA VAL A 638 19.00 50.78 6.07
C VAL A 638 19.03 50.04 4.72
N LEU A 639 17.87 49.63 4.21
CA LEU A 639 17.75 48.96 2.91
C LEU A 639 17.56 49.96 1.77
N ASP A 640 17.75 49.54 0.54
CA ASP A 640 17.67 50.34 -0.67
C ASP A 640 16.24 50.79 -1.06
N ALA A 641 15.21 50.13 -0.54
CA ALA A 641 13.81 50.43 -0.82
C ALA A 641 12.89 50.14 0.38
N VAL A 642 11.59 50.39 0.22
CA VAL A 642 10.56 50.02 1.19
C VAL A 642 10.15 48.56 0.99
N TYR A 643 10.36 47.75 2.03
CA TYR A 643 9.98 46.34 2.09
C TYR A 643 8.96 46.09 3.20
N PRO A 644 7.65 46.12 2.91
CA PRO A 644 6.60 46.02 3.93
C PRO A 644 6.48 44.63 4.57
N GLY A 645 7.07 43.59 3.96
CA GLY A 645 7.07 42.21 4.46
C GLY A 645 8.09 41.91 5.56
N ILE A 646 8.92 42.88 5.95
CA ILE A 646 9.93 42.71 7.00
C ILE A 646 9.40 43.32 8.30
N GLY A 647 9.19 42.48 9.31
CA GLY A 647 8.61 42.87 10.59
C GLY A 647 9.58 42.69 11.76
N PRO A 648 9.25 43.25 12.94
CA PRO A 648 9.95 42.92 14.18
C PRO A 648 9.96 41.41 14.40
N GLN A 649 11.04 40.91 14.99
CA GLN A 649 11.28 39.50 15.30
C GLN A 649 11.44 38.58 14.06
N SER A 650 11.38 39.09 12.82
CA SER A 650 11.70 38.28 11.64
C SER A 650 13.20 37.99 11.54
N TRP A 651 13.56 36.89 10.86
CA TRP A 651 14.95 36.61 10.53
C TRP A 651 15.42 37.46 9.35
N VAL A 652 16.69 37.85 9.39
CA VAL A 652 17.40 38.48 8.30
C VAL A 652 18.77 37.84 8.15
N VAL A 653 19.19 37.63 6.90
CA VAL A 653 20.54 37.16 6.58
C VAL A 653 21.25 38.24 5.80
N VAL A 654 22.42 38.66 6.28
CA VAL A 654 23.29 39.64 5.64
C VAL A 654 24.53 38.90 5.16
N GLU A 655 24.70 38.80 3.83
CA GLU A 655 25.89 38.23 3.21
C GLU A 655 26.81 39.36 2.73
N ARG A 656 28.06 39.40 3.23
CA ARG A 656 29.07 40.42 2.93
C ARG A 656 30.33 39.78 2.35
N PRO A 657 30.41 39.59 1.03
CA PRO A 657 31.59 39.06 0.38
C PRO A 657 32.80 39.99 0.61
N GLY A 658 33.83 39.50 1.31
CA GLY A 658 35.05 40.25 1.61
C GLY A 658 35.13 40.87 3.00
N ALA A 659 34.09 40.74 3.84
CA ALA A 659 34.18 41.08 5.26
C ALA A 659 35.02 40.06 6.06
N VAL A 660 35.31 40.36 7.33
CA VAL A 660 35.91 39.38 8.26
C VAL A 660 34.99 38.16 8.44
N PRO A 661 35.53 36.95 8.69
CA PRO A 661 34.73 35.71 8.70
C PRO A 661 33.47 35.74 9.59
N SER A 662 33.51 36.48 10.70
CA SER A 662 32.36 36.67 11.61
C SER A 662 31.21 37.49 11.02
N LEU A 663 31.48 38.33 10.01
CA LEU A 663 30.52 39.24 9.36
C LEU A 663 30.27 38.89 7.88
N GLN A 664 30.99 37.91 7.31
CA GLN A 664 30.77 37.45 5.93
C GLN A 664 29.35 36.91 5.72
N ARG A 665 28.78 36.26 6.74
CA ARG A 665 27.39 35.82 6.77
C ARG A 665 26.86 35.98 8.18
N LEU A 666 26.01 36.99 8.38
CA LEU A 666 25.30 37.22 9.61
C LEU A 666 23.86 36.74 9.46
N ILE A 667 23.43 35.81 10.31
CA ILE A 667 22.02 35.42 10.45
C ILE A 667 21.57 35.97 11.80
N THR A 668 20.64 36.92 11.81
CA THR A 668 20.19 37.59 13.04
C THR A 668 18.71 37.93 12.97
N ARG A 669 18.16 38.46 14.07
CA ARG A 669 16.76 38.90 14.14
C ARG A 669 16.68 40.41 14.00
N VAL A 670 15.57 40.84 13.43
CA VAL A 670 15.17 42.25 13.39
C VAL A 670 14.52 42.60 14.73
N GLU A 671 15.06 43.57 15.47
CA GLU A 671 14.45 44.09 16.69
C GLU A 671 13.30 45.06 16.37
N SER A 672 13.53 45.95 15.40
CA SER A 672 12.52 46.87 14.89
C SER A 672 12.70 47.13 13.40
N ALA A 673 11.60 47.37 12.70
CA ALA A 673 11.57 47.74 11.29
C ALA A 673 10.66 48.96 11.11
N ARG A 674 11.13 50.00 10.42
CA ARG A 674 10.35 51.21 10.15
C ARG A 674 10.65 51.76 8.77
N VAL A 675 9.69 52.47 8.19
CA VAL A 675 9.88 53.19 6.92
C VAL A 675 10.32 54.62 7.24
N VAL A 676 11.46 55.02 6.70
CA VAL A 676 12.03 56.37 6.88
C VAL A 676 12.35 56.99 5.51
N SER A 677 12.46 58.31 5.47
CA SER A 677 13.02 59.02 4.33
C SER A 677 14.53 59.18 4.55
N GLN A 678 15.35 58.55 3.70
CA GLN A 678 16.81 58.62 3.79
C GLN A 678 17.37 59.50 2.68
N ALA A 679 18.36 60.34 3.01
CA ALA A 679 19.00 61.28 2.09
C ALA A 679 20.53 61.31 2.31
N ASP A 680 21.22 60.26 1.87
CA ASP A 680 22.68 60.09 2.00
C ASP A 680 23.32 59.68 0.67
N PHE A 681 24.64 59.86 0.54
CA PHE A 681 25.42 59.42 -0.63
C PHE A 681 24.96 60.01 -1.98
N GLY A 682 24.36 61.20 -1.94
CA GLY A 682 23.83 61.88 -3.14
C GLY A 682 22.54 61.28 -3.69
N ILE A 683 21.87 60.40 -2.95
CA ILE A 683 20.58 59.80 -3.32
C ILE A 683 19.54 60.01 -2.22
N THR A 684 18.27 60.12 -2.60
CA THR A 684 17.16 60.29 -1.64
C THR A 684 16.03 59.31 -1.96
N GLY A 685 15.39 58.75 -0.93
CA GLY A 685 14.30 57.80 -1.11
C GLY A 685 13.61 57.40 0.19
N LYS A 686 12.41 56.83 0.06
CA LYS A 686 11.76 56.12 1.18
C LYS A 686 12.32 54.70 1.25
N VAL A 687 12.72 54.29 2.45
CA VAL A 687 13.44 53.03 2.67
C VAL A 687 13.00 52.35 3.95
N THR A 688 13.27 51.04 4.04
CA THR A 688 13.10 50.29 5.29
C THR A 688 14.39 50.34 6.11
N GLU A 689 14.32 50.91 7.31
CA GLU A 689 15.37 50.85 8.32
C GLU A 689 15.10 49.68 9.26
N LEU A 690 16.10 48.82 9.44
CA LEU A 690 16.10 47.68 10.35
C LEU A 690 17.07 47.94 11.51
N THR A 691 16.61 47.75 12.74
CA THR A 691 17.51 47.57 13.90
C THR A 691 17.73 46.07 14.08
N LEU A 692 18.98 45.62 14.02
CA LEU A 692 19.37 44.22 14.14
C LEU A 692 19.83 43.88 15.55
N ALA A 693 19.57 42.65 16.00
CA ALA A 693 20.03 42.20 17.31
C ALA A 693 21.58 42.14 17.39
N ASP A 694 22.22 41.72 16.30
CA ASP A 694 23.67 41.64 16.17
C ASP A 694 24.23 42.74 15.25
N ALA A 695 25.50 43.11 15.47
CA ALA A 695 26.18 44.07 14.62
C ALA A 695 26.47 43.47 13.24
N TRP A 696 26.10 44.19 12.17
CA TRP A 696 26.37 43.79 10.78
C TRP A 696 27.57 44.53 10.17
N LEU A 697 28.08 45.56 10.85
CA LEU A 697 29.31 46.29 10.54
C LEU A 697 30.36 46.10 11.62
N GLY A 698 31.62 46.03 11.21
CA GLY A 698 32.79 46.07 12.09
C GLY A 698 33.33 47.50 12.24
N PRO A 699 34.18 47.77 13.25
CA PRO A 699 34.83 49.08 13.43
C PRO A 699 35.72 49.51 12.25
N GLU A 700 36.16 48.57 11.41
CA GLU A 700 36.93 48.79 10.18
C GLU A 700 36.09 49.21 8.96
N ASP A 701 34.76 49.11 9.05
CA ASP A 701 33.83 49.46 7.98
C ASP A 701 33.54 50.96 7.99
N THR A 702 34.35 51.73 7.26
CA THR A 702 34.31 53.20 7.23
C THR A 702 33.94 53.77 5.87
N GLN A 703 33.98 52.97 4.80
CA GLN A 703 33.76 53.39 3.41
C GLN A 703 32.60 52.62 2.75
N LEU A 704 31.83 53.31 1.92
CA LEU A 704 30.63 52.77 1.29
C LEU A 704 30.94 51.53 0.42
N SER A 705 32.10 51.50 -0.23
CA SER A 705 32.63 50.37 -0.99
C SER A 705 32.65 49.05 -0.23
N GLN A 706 32.83 49.07 1.09
CA GLN A 706 32.88 47.88 1.95
C GLN A 706 31.50 47.24 2.17
N ILE A 707 30.40 47.94 1.82
CA ILE A 707 29.04 47.40 1.91
C ILE A 707 28.36 47.22 0.55
N ARG A 708 28.95 47.69 -0.56
CA ARG A 708 28.34 47.62 -1.91
C ARG A 708 28.05 46.21 -2.39
N ARG A 709 28.82 45.21 -1.95
CA ARG A 709 28.63 43.79 -2.30
C ARG A 709 27.70 43.06 -1.33
N THR A 710 27.11 43.77 -0.38
CA THR A 710 26.25 43.17 0.64
C THR A 710 24.89 42.81 0.05
N THR A 711 24.46 41.58 0.29
CA THR A 711 23.12 41.12 -0.04
C THR A 711 22.37 40.84 1.25
N VAL A 712 21.12 41.30 1.32
CA VAL A 712 20.25 41.11 2.48
C VAL A 712 19.08 40.24 2.07
N TYR A 713 18.93 39.07 2.70
CA TYR A 713 17.79 38.18 2.55
C TYR A 713 16.85 38.35 3.74
N ALA A 714 15.59 38.70 3.50
CA ALA A 714 14.59 38.98 4.52
C ALA A 714 13.20 38.49 4.09
N GLY A 715 12.17 38.77 4.90
CA GLY A 715 10.78 38.42 4.58
C GLY A 715 10.57 36.91 4.50
N GLY A 716 10.96 36.19 5.56
CA GLY A 716 10.85 34.73 5.63
C GLY A 716 9.38 34.26 5.63
N GLU A 717 9.01 33.51 4.60
CA GLU A 717 7.74 32.80 4.52
C GLU A 717 7.90 31.41 5.16
N PRO A 718 7.11 31.04 6.19
CA PRO A 718 7.24 29.75 6.85
C PRO A 718 6.83 28.60 5.92
N LEU A 719 7.68 27.58 5.87
CA LEU A 719 7.45 26.33 5.14
C LEU A 719 7.32 25.17 6.12
N THR A 720 6.47 24.20 5.79
CA THR A 720 6.29 22.96 6.57
C THR A 720 7.05 21.84 5.89
N VAL A 721 7.90 21.13 6.64
CA VAL A 721 8.59 19.94 6.13
C VAL A 721 7.58 18.78 6.03
N ALA A 722 7.58 18.06 4.91
CA ALA A 722 6.74 16.89 4.70
C ALA A 722 7.25 15.69 5.52
N THR A 723 6.37 14.73 5.77
CA THR A 723 6.75 13.43 6.35
C THR A 723 7.35 12.52 5.27
N GLU A 724 8.29 11.65 5.65
CA GLU A 724 8.94 10.70 4.74
C GLU A 724 7.98 9.54 4.43
N PRO A 725 7.81 9.11 3.16
CA PRO A 725 7.13 7.85 2.86
C PRO A 725 7.90 6.66 3.43
N ILE A 726 7.17 5.64 3.85
CA ILE A 726 7.71 4.33 4.22
C ILE A 726 7.68 3.47 2.94
N PRO A 727 8.82 3.23 2.28
CA PRO A 727 8.85 2.55 0.98
C PRO A 727 8.62 1.04 1.08
N GLU A 728 8.77 0.45 2.27
CA GLU A 728 8.67 -0.99 2.46
C GLU A 728 7.21 -1.46 2.32
N ASP A 729 6.99 -2.52 1.54
CA ASP A 729 5.69 -3.17 1.43
C ASP A 729 5.19 -3.75 2.76
N VAL A 730 3.90 -4.06 2.82
CA VAL A 730 3.28 -4.73 3.96
C VAL A 730 3.32 -6.23 3.73
N ALA A 731 4.05 -6.95 4.58
CA ALA A 731 4.21 -8.40 4.51
C ALA A 731 4.55 -8.97 5.91
N GLY A 732 4.59 -10.30 6.02
CA GLY A 732 5.02 -10.96 7.25
C GLY A 732 3.97 -10.91 8.37
N THR A 733 4.41 -11.01 9.62
CA THR A 733 3.52 -11.11 10.80
C THR A 733 3.26 -9.78 11.50
N VAL A 734 4.01 -8.72 11.18
CA VAL A 734 3.97 -7.46 11.92
C VAL A 734 3.46 -6.35 11.01
N VAL A 735 2.40 -5.66 11.44
CA VAL A 735 1.81 -4.55 10.69
C VAL A 735 1.75 -3.31 11.57
N GLU A 736 2.50 -2.27 11.19
CA GLU A 736 2.43 -0.95 11.82
C GLU A 736 1.23 -0.16 11.28
N LEU A 737 0.38 0.30 12.20
CA LEU A 737 -0.75 1.16 11.90
C LEU A 737 -0.36 2.63 12.04
N ALA A 738 -1.06 3.52 11.34
CA ALA A 738 -0.75 4.94 11.27
C ALA A 738 -1.08 5.69 12.58
N GLU A 739 -1.99 5.15 13.38
CA GLU A 739 -2.60 5.81 14.52
C GLU A 739 -2.63 4.86 15.74
N LEU A 740 -2.93 5.41 16.92
CA LEU A 740 -3.18 4.63 18.12
C LEU A 740 -4.63 4.11 18.12
N TYR A 741 -4.79 2.82 17.89
CA TYR A 741 -6.05 2.10 17.97
C TYR A 741 -6.20 1.41 19.32
N ASP A 742 -7.33 1.63 19.98
CA ASP A 742 -7.68 1.07 21.28
C ASP A 742 -8.60 -0.14 21.15
N GLU A 743 -8.61 -0.98 22.20
CA GLU A 743 -9.50 -2.14 22.38
C GLU A 743 -9.43 -3.22 21.29
N LEU A 744 -8.37 -3.23 20.46
CA LEU A 744 -8.10 -4.35 19.56
C LEU A 744 -7.57 -5.53 20.38
N GLU A 745 -8.24 -6.68 20.27
CA GLU A 745 -7.93 -7.86 21.08
C GLU A 745 -7.25 -8.97 20.26
N PRO A 746 -6.30 -9.71 20.85
CA PRO A 746 -5.88 -10.99 20.31
C PRO A 746 -7.07 -11.94 20.10
N GLY A 747 -7.03 -12.73 19.03
CA GLY A 747 -8.11 -13.62 18.60
C GLY A 747 -9.12 -12.97 17.63
N ARG A 748 -9.05 -11.64 17.43
CA ARG A 748 -9.91 -10.94 16.47
C ARG A 748 -9.52 -11.23 15.03
N TRP A 749 -10.51 -11.44 14.18
CA TRP A 749 -10.34 -11.54 12.74
C TRP A 749 -10.13 -10.16 12.11
N VAL A 750 -9.19 -10.11 11.16
CA VAL A 750 -9.00 -8.97 10.27
C VAL A 750 -8.90 -9.48 8.84
N ILE A 751 -9.24 -8.65 7.86
CA ILE A 751 -8.96 -8.93 6.45
C ILE A 751 -8.01 -7.87 5.93
N VAL A 752 -6.86 -8.31 5.42
CA VAL A 752 -5.87 -7.46 4.77
C VAL A 752 -6.08 -7.57 3.27
N ALA A 753 -6.32 -6.45 2.61
CA ALA A 753 -6.51 -6.40 1.16
C ALA A 753 -5.67 -5.29 0.55
N GLY A 754 -5.19 -5.50 -0.68
CA GLY A 754 -4.35 -4.52 -1.38
C GLY A 754 -3.85 -5.05 -2.71
N GLU A 755 -3.04 -4.23 -3.40
CA GLU A 755 -2.28 -4.64 -4.58
C GLU A 755 -1.07 -5.47 -4.15
N ARG A 756 -0.88 -6.62 -4.79
CA ARG A 756 0.23 -7.54 -4.55
C ARG A 756 1.51 -7.06 -5.24
N THR A 757 2.62 -7.04 -4.51
CA THR A 757 3.97 -6.72 -5.01
C THR A 757 4.89 -7.93 -5.05
N ASP A 758 4.46 -9.06 -4.48
CA ASP A 758 5.16 -10.34 -4.59
C ASP A 758 5.05 -10.97 -6.00
N ILE A 759 4.28 -10.34 -6.90
CA ILE A 759 4.16 -10.73 -8.30
C ILE A 759 5.16 -9.92 -9.14
N PRO A 760 6.13 -10.58 -9.80
CA PRO A 760 7.20 -9.89 -10.53
C PRO A 760 6.66 -8.89 -11.57
N ALA A 761 7.06 -7.62 -11.43
CA ALA A 761 6.82 -6.53 -12.40
C ALA A 761 5.36 -6.42 -12.91
N THR A 762 4.38 -6.77 -12.07
CA THR A 762 2.96 -6.82 -12.46
C THR A 762 2.11 -5.99 -11.49
N PRO A 763 1.91 -4.68 -11.77
CA PRO A 763 1.05 -3.86 -10.96
C PRO A 763 -0.44 -4.20 -11.16
N GLY A 764 -1.26 -3.77 -10.21
CA GLY A 764 -2.74 -3.82 -10.31
C GLY A 764 -3.40 -5.15 -9.90
N VAL A 765 -2.64 -6.21 -9.62
CA VAL A 765 -3.22 -7.47 -9.12
C VAL A 765 -3.61 -7.30 -7.66
N ARG A 766 -4.92 -7.30 -7.37
CA ARG A 766 -5.45 -7.17 -6.01
C ARG A 766 -5.81 -8.52 -5.42
N ALA A 767 -5.57 -8.68 -4.12
CA ALA A 767 -5.99 -9.84 -3.36
C ALA A 767 -6.38 -9.43 -1.93
N ALA A 768 -7.11 -10.32 -1.26
CA ALA A 768 -7.45 -10.20 0.15
C ALA A 768 -7.09 -11.50 0.88
N GLU A 769 -6.65 -11.40 2.12
CA GLU A 769 -6.33 -12.51 3.00
C GLU A 769 -7.00 -12.33 4.36
N LEU A 770 -7.57 -13.42 4.89
CA LEU A 770 -8.04 -13.48 6.27
C LEU A 770 -6.83 -13.67 7.19
N ALA A 771 -6.71 -12.85 8.24
CA ALA A 771 -5.69 -13.01 9.27
C ALA A 771 -6.29 -12.88 10.67
N MET A 772 -5.68 -13.55 11.64
CA MET A 772 -6.04 -13.41 13.05
C MET A 772 -5.00 -12.58 13.79
N VAL A 773 -5.44 -11.61 14.59
CA VAL A 773 -4.57 -10.84 15.47
C VAL A 773 -4.09 -11.74 16.61
N ALA A 774 -2.78 -11.89 16.78
CA ALA A 774 -2.16 -12.62 17.88
C ALA A 774 -1.68 -11.71 19.03
N GLY A 775 -1.40 -10.45 18.73
CA GLY A 775 -0.94 -9.47 19.70
C GLY A 775 -1.17 -8.04 19.23
N VAL A 776 -1.38 -7.14 20.19
CA VAL A 776 -1.51 -5.70 19.95
C VAL A 776 -0.58 -4.99 20.90
N SER A 777 0.30 -4.17 20.34
CA SER A 777 1.24 -3.35 21.10
C SER A 777 1.19 -1.91 20.61
N HIS A 778 1.55 -0.98 21.49
CA HIS A 778 1.70 0.42 21.17
C HIS A 778 3.18 0.76 21.23
N ALA A 779 3.73 1.08 20.07
CA ALA A 779 5.13 1.32 19.90
C ALA A 779 5.39 2.82 19.70
N VAL A 780 6.58 3.23 20.15
CA VAL A 780 7.20 4.49 19.79
C VAL A 780 8.70 4.26 19.79
N ASP A 781 9.41 4.70 18.75
CA ASP A 781 10.86 4.62 18.72
C ASP A 781 11.45 5.90 19.37
N PRO A 782 12.00 5.84 20.59
CA PRO A 782 12.56 7.01 21.26
C PRO A 782 13.77 7.61 20.53
N ALA A 783 14.41 6.86 19.63
CA ALA A 783 15.53 7.35 18.83
C ALA A 783 15.08 8.24 17.65
N ARG A 784 13.79 8.25 17.32
CA ARG A 784 13.20 9.01 16.21
C ARG A 784 12.44 10.23 16.72
N PRO A 785 12.99 11.45 16.57
CA PRO A 785 12.34 12.66 17.04
C PRO A 785 10.99 12.90 16.34
N GLY A 786 9.99 13.35 17.10
CA GLY A 786 8.65 13.67 16.60
C GLY A 786 7.78 12.44 16.29
N GLU A 787 8.24 11.23 16.61
CA GLU A 787 7.45 10.02 16.38
C GLU A 787 6.27 9.94 17.36
N PRO A 788 5.02 9.82 16.87
CA PRO A 788 3.86 9.58 17.70
C PRO A 788 3.77 8.11 18.11
N VAL A 789 3.07 7.87 19.22
CA VAL A 789 2.68 6.51 19.61
C VAL A 789 1.67 5.98 18.60
N HIS A 790 1.89 4.77 18.13
CA HIS A 790 1.03 4.11 17.15
C HIS A 790 0.86 2.63 17.49
N THR A 791 -0.18 2.01 16.96
CA THR A 791 -0.47 0.59 17.19
C THR A 791 0.29 -0.29 16.20
N THR A 792 0.86 -1.37 16.71
CA THR A 792 1.50 -2.44 15.94
C THR A 792 0.76 -3.75 16.19
N LEU A 793 0.25 -4.35 15.11
CA LEU A 793 -0.41 -5.65 15.14
C LEU A 793 0.63 -6.75 14.92
N THR A 794 0.55 -7.80 15.74
CA THR A 794 1.20 -9.08 15.47
C THR A 794 0.14 -10.08 15.04
N LEU A 795 0.28 -10.67 13.86
CA LEU A 795 -0.62 -11.66 13.28
C LEU A 795 -0.22 -13.08 13.70
N ALA A 796 -1.19 -13.99 13.75
CA ALA A 796 -0.98 -15.39 14.15
C ALA A 796 -0.12 -16.19 13.17
N GLY A 797 -0.15 -15.82 11.89
CA GLY A 797 0.74 -16.30 10.84
C GLY A 797 1.14 -15.16 9.92
N PRO A 798 2.25 -15.28 9.17
CA PRO A 798 2.66 -14.25 8.23
C PRO A 798 1.61 -14.10 7.12
N LEU A 799 1.40 -12.89 6.61
CA LEU A 799 0.67 -12.69 5.35
C LEU A 799 1.33 -13.52 4.25
N ALA A 800 0.54 -14.25 3.45
CA ALA A 800 1.13 -15.01 2.35
C ALA A 800 1.60 -14.07 1.24
N TYR A 801 0.92 -12.95 1.04
CA TYR A 801 1.29 -11.97 0.01
C TYR A 801 2.05 -10.78 0.59
N SER A 802 2.81 -10.11 -0.28
CA SER A 802 3.35 -8.77 0.00
C SER A 802 2.47 -7.75 -0.69
N TYR A 803 2.10 -6.69 0.01
CA TYR A 803 1.19 -5.68 -0.50
C TYR A 803 1.84 -4.31 -0.63
N ARG A 804 1.55 -3.62 -1.73
CA ARG A 804 1.93 -2.23 -1.93
C ARG A 804 1.29 -1.39 -0.83
N ARG A 805 2.11 -0.86 0.07
CA ARG A 805 1.67 -0.21 1.32
C ARG A 805 0.56 0.84 1.15
N THR A 806 0.65 1.67 0.10
CA THR A 806 -0.32 2.74 -0.21
C THR A 806 -1.69 2.24 -0.66
N THR A 807 -1.81 0.95 -1.02
CA THR A 807 -3.06 0.33 -1.46
C THR A 807 -3.71 -0.55 -0.39
N VAL A 808 -3.03 -0.74 0.74
CA VAL A 808 -3.49 -1.65 1.78
C VAL A 808 -4.66 -1.05 2.56
N THR A 809 -5.72 -1.84 2.66
CA THR A 809 -6.87 -1.61 3.53
C THR A 809 -6.98 -2.78 4.49
N ILE A 810 -7.16 -2.50 5.79
CA ILE A 810 -7.31 -3.54 6.81
C ILE A 810 -8.67 -3.38 7.48
N HIS A 811 -9.57 -4.34 7.22
CA HIS A 811 -10.87 -4.37 7.87
C HIS A 811 -10.75 -5.01 9.26
N GLY A 812 -11.10 -4.29 10.32
CA GLY A 812 -11.08 -4.77 11.70
C GLY A 812 -12.45 -5.19 12.27
N ASN A 813 -13.53 -4.76 11.62
CA ASN A 813 -14.91 -5.17 11.94
C ASN A 813 -15.33 -6.44 11.20
N VAL A 814 -14.53 -7.50 11.33
CA VAL A 814 -14.72 -8.76 10.60
C VAL A 814 -15.39 -9.80 11.48
N VAL A 815 -16.43 -10.43 10.96
CA VAL A 815 -17.14 -11.53 11.62
C VAL A 815 -17.52 -12.59 10.61
N ARG A 816 -17.57 -13.85 11.05
CA ARG A 816 -18.06 -14.93 10.23
C ARG A 816 -19.58 -14.86 10.05
N ALA A 817 -20.05 -15.22 8.86
CA ALA A 817 -21.44 -15.43 8.54
C ALA A 817 -21.62 -16.70 7.71
N ASP A 818 -22.80 -17.32 7.82
CA ASP A 818 -23.18 -18.45 6.98
C ASP A 818 -24.44 -18.09 6.18
N ALA A 819 -24.63 -18.73 5.03
CA ALA A 819 -25.79 -18.53 4.17
C ALA A 819 -27.09 -18.97 4.84
N GLY A 820 -28.19 -18.29 4.46
CA GLY A 820 -29.54 -18.53 4.94
C GLY A 820 -30.05 -17.43 5.87
N ALA A 821 -31.37 -17.40 6.06
CA ALA A 821 -32.05 -16.43 6.91
C ALA A 821 -32.93 -17.14 7.95
N THR A 822 -32.79 -16.77 9.23
CA THR A 822 -33.59 -17.37 10.32
C THR A 822 -35.09 -17.04 10.19
N ARG A 823 -35.96 -18.01 10.46
CA ARG A 823 -37.39 -17.85 10.72
C ARG A 823 -37.70 -18.44 12.09
N ASP A 824 -38.67 -17.87 12.77
CA ASP A 824 -39.12 -18.33 14.09
C ASP A 824 -40.63 -18.16 14.21
N GLU A 825 -41.37 -19.25 13.99
CA GLU A 825 -42.81 -19.23 13.74
C GLU A 825 -43.52 -20.44 14.34
N PRO A 826 -44.80 -20.29 14.76
CA PRO A 826 -45.62 -21.43 15.17
C PRO A 826 -45.93 -22.29 13.94
N VAL A 827 -45.61 -23.58 14.00
CA VAL A 827 -45.85 -24.53 12.89
C VAL A 827 -47.12 -25.35 13.09
N GLY A 828 -47.68 -25.35 14.31
CA GLY A 828 -48.97 -25.97 14.56
C GLY A 828 -49.36 -26.08 16.03
N THR A 829 -50.49 -26.75 16.22
CA THR A 829 -51.15 -26.99 17.51
C THR A 829 -51.04 -28.48 17.83
N GLY A 830 -50.42 -28.80 18.96
CA GLY A 830 -50.35 -30.16 19.47
C GLY A 830 -51.67 -30.63 20.07
N ASP A 831 -51.98 -31.91 19.91
CA ASP A 831 -53.12 -32.59 20.54
C ASP A 831 -52.67 -33.89 21.23
N ALA A 832 -52.68 -33.96 22.56
CA ALA A 832 -52.26 -35.16 23.30
C ALA A 832 -53.10 -36.42 22.98
N GLY A 833 -54.31 -36.24 22.43
CA GLY A 833 -55.17 -37.33 21.96
C GLY A 833 -54.69 -37.99 20.67
N GLN A 834 -53.87 -37.31 19.86
CA GLN A 834 -53.41 -37.80 18.56
C GLN A 834 -51.97 -38.31 18.61
N ALA A 835 -51.79 -39.58 18.26
CA ALA A 835 -50.48 -40.21 18.12
C ALA A 835 -49.83 -39.84 16.78
N GLY A 836 -48.49 -39.69 16.74
CA GLY A 836 -47.75 -39.57 15.49
C GLY A 836 -47.99 -38.28 14.70
N GLN A 837 -48.34 -37.18 15.39
CA GLN A 837 -48.60 -35.89 14.74
C GLN A 837 -47.38 -35.40 13.94
N SER A 838 -47.65 -34.74 12.82
CA SER A 838 -46.63 -34.20 11.93
C SER A 838 -47.02 -32.80 11.46
N PHE A 839 -46.04 -31.90 11.36
CA PHE A 839 -46.22 -30.54 10.86
C PHE A 839 -45.21 -30.20 9.76
N THR A 840 -45.58 -29.35 8.82
CA THR A 840 -44.72 -28.92 7.71
C THR A 840 -44.21 -27.50 7.97
N LEU A 841 -42.91 -27.26 7.78
CA LEU A 841 -42.34 -25.91 7.83
C LEU A 841 -42.92 -25.05 6.70
N PHE A 842 -43.18 -23.76 6.93
CA PHE A 842 -43.78 -22.91 5.90
C PHE A 842 -42.82 -22.53 4.77
N ALA A 843 -41.52 -22.57 5.03
CA ALA A 843 -40.48 -22.18 4.09
C ALA A 843 -39.46 -23.29 3.85
N ALA A 844 -38.96 -23.34 2.63
CA ALA A 844 -37.95 -24.27 2.17
C ALA A 844 -36.99 -23.53 1.22
N PRO A 845 -35.78 -24.06 1.02
CA PRO A 845 -35.18 -25.21 1.70
C PRO A 845 -34.65 -24.89 3.12
N LEU A 846 -34.71 -25.88 4.03
CA LEU A 846 -34.10 -25.80 5.37
C LEU A 846 -32.57 -25.72 5.27
N THR A 847 -31.97 -24.78 6.00
CA THR A 847 -30.51 -24.65 6.06
C THR A 847 -29.86 -25.69 6.94
N TRP A 848 -28.82 -26.31 6.39
CA TRP A 848 -27.86 -27.14 7.13
C TRP A 848 -26.48 -26.51 7.05
N LEU A 849 -25.74 -26.61 8.15
CA LEU A 849 -24.38 -26.09 8.25
C LEU A 849 -23.37 -27.24 8.31
N PRO A 850 -22.14 -27.06 7.81
CA PRO A 850 -21.12 -28.11 7.91
C PRO A 850 -20.86 -28.47 9.38
N ALA A 851 -20.64 -29.75 9.67
CA ALA A 851 -20.42 -30.26 11.01
C ALA A 851 -19.44 -31.44 11.03
N ASP A 852 -18.77 -31.70 12.15
CA ASP A 852 -17.82 -32.79 12.35
C ASP A 852 -18.46 -34.18 12.61
N ASN A 853 -19.80 -34.27 12.53
CA ASN A 853 -20.54 -35.52 12.65
C ASN A 853 -20.45 -36.40 11.38
N PRO A 854 -20.82 -37.70 11.41
CA PRO A 854 -20.71 -38.60 10.24
C PRO A 854 -21.47 -38.11 8.98
N ARG A 855 -22.58 -37.39 9.16
CA ARG A 855 -23.37 -36.81 8.07
C ARG A 855 -22.67 -35.62 7.40
N GLY A 856 -21.71 -35.00 8.08
CA GLY A 856 -21.03 -33.78 7.63
C GLY A 856 -21.87 -32.52 7.71
N ALA A 857 -23.08 -32.59 8.28
CA ALA A 857 -24.01 -31.48 8.34
C ALA A 857 -24.87 -31.53 9.61
N ARG A 858 -25.24 -30.35 10.11
CA ARG A 858 -26.15 -30.17 11.24
C ARG A 858 -27.32 -29.28 10.82
N SER A 859 -28.52 -29.73 11.16
CA SER A 859 -29.78 -29.00 10.96
C SER A 859 -29.77 -27.69 11.77
N THR A 860 -30.27 -26.61 11.17
CA THR A 860 -30.52 -25.36 11.91
C THR A 860 -31.88 -25.36 12.61
N LEU A 861 -32.69 -26.40 12.41
CA LEU A 861 -34.02 -26.54 12.99
C LEU A 861 -33.94 -26.76 14.51
N GLN A 862 -34.73 -25.97 15.24
CA GLN A 862 -35.04 -26.16 16.64
C GLN A 862 -36.56 -26.16 16.80
N VAL A 863 -37.10 -27.22 17.38
CA VAL A 863 -38.54 -27.32 17.64
C VAL A 863 -38.79 -27.21 19.13
N ARG A 864 -39.66 -26.29 19.53
CA ARG A 864 -40.11 -26.12 20.90
C ARG A 864 -41.60 -26.40 21.01
N VAL A 865 -42.00 -27.18 22.01
CA VAL A 865 -43.42 -27.40 22.35
C VAL A 865 -43.65 -26.84 23.74
N ASP A 866 -44.57 -25.88 23.87
CA ASP A 866 -44.81 -25.12 25.11
C ASP A 866 -43.51 -24.51 25.68
N GLY A 867 -42.63 -24.03 24.78
CA GLY A 867 -41.33 -23.45 25.13
C GLY A 867 -40.21 -24.46 25.46
N VAL A 868 -40.53 -25.76 25.59
CA VAL A 868 -39.54 -26.80 25.84
C VAL A 868 -38.90 -27.27 24.54
N LEU A 869 -37.57 -27.31 24.47
CA LEU A 869 -36.83 -27.82 23.31
C LEU A 869 -36.99 -29.34 23.17
N TRP A 870 -37.38 -29.79 21.98
CA TRP A 870 -37.37 -31.19 21.58
C TRP A 870 -36.10 -31.49 20.79
N GLN A 871 -35.62 -32.73 20.84
CA GLN A 871 -34.38 -33.16 20.20
C GLN A 871 -34.66 -33.82 18.85
N GLU A 872 -33.93 -33.45 17.81
CA GLU A 872 -33.98 -34.16 16.53
C GLU A 872 -33.28 -35.51 16.65
N VAL A 873 -33.93 -36.58 16.19
CA VAL A 873 -33.37 -37.94 16.13
C VAL A 873 -33.56 -38.52 14.73
N ASP A 874 -32.75 -39.52 14.37
CA ASP A 874 -32.87 -40.18 13.06
C ASP A 874 -34.09 -41.10 12.97
N SER A 875 -34.53 -41.66 14.11
CA SER A 875 -35.71 -42.51 14.21
C SER A 875 -36.38 -42.39 15.57
N LEU A 876 -37.72 -42.39 15.55
CA LEU A 876 -38.55 -42.50 16.75
C LEU A 876 -38.51 -43.93 17.33
N ALA A 877 -38.21 -44.94 16.52
CA ALA A 877 -38.18 -46.32 16.95
C ALA A 877 -37.14 -46.54 18.06
N GLY A 878 -37.51 -47.26 19.11
CA GLY A 878 -36.68 -47.49 20.29
C GLY A 878 -36.55 -46.30 21.26
N GLN A 879 -37.13 -45.13 20.95
CA GLN A 879 -37.14 -44.00 21.87
C GLN A 879 -38.13 -44.22 23.02
N PRO A 880 -37.79 -43.86 24.26
CA PRO A 880 -38.69 -44.08 25.39
C PRO A 880 -40.01 -43.26 25.23
N PRO A 881 -41.14 -43.75 25.76
CA PRO A 881 -42.45 -43.08 25.71
C PRO A 881 -42.50 -41.62 26.18
N THR A 882 -41.53 -41.20 26.98
CA THR A 882 -41.42 -39.84 27.55
C THR A 882 -40.36 -38.99 26.84
N ALA A 883 -39.67 -39.52 25.84
CA ALA A 883 -38.62 -38.81 25.11
C ALA A 883 -39.22 -37.67 24.29
N LYS A 884 -38.79 -36.43 24.57
CA LYS A 884 -39.18 -35.25 23.80
C LYS A 884 -38.33 -35.16 22.53
N VAL A 885 -38.65 -36.00 21.55
CA VAL A 885 -37.90 -36.17 20.31
C VAL A 885 -38.78 -35.99 19.08
N TYR A 886 -38.20 -35.53 17.99
CA TYR A 886 -38.85 -35.44 16.68
C TYR A 886 -37.93 -35.99 15.58
N VAL A 887 -38.54 -36.41 14.47
CA VAL A 887 -37.84 -36.80 13.25
C VAL A 887 -38.16 -35.80 12.14
N THR A 888 -37.21 -35.58 11.24
CA THR A 888 -37.43 -34.75 10.05
C THR A 888 -37.66 -35.59 8.79
N GLY A 889 -38.51 -35.10 7.90
CA GLY A 889 -38.77 -35.67 6.59
C GLY A 889 -38.82 -34.58 5.51
N THR A 890 -38.95 -35.00 4.26
CA THR A 890 -39.15 -34.09 3.12
C THR A 890 -40.50 -34.41 2.50
N GLY A 891 -41.36 -33.40 2.36
CA GLY A 891 -42.65 -33.51 1.65
C GLY A 891 -42.47 -33.51 0.13
N GLU A 892 -43.54 -33.82 -0.61
CA GLU A 892 -43.53 -33.83 -2.09
C GLU A 892 -43.22 -32.44 -2.70
N ASP A 893 -43.48 -31.37 -1.95
CA ASP A 893 -43.20 -29.97 -2.33
C ASP A 893 -41.78 -29.51 -1.93
N GLY A 894 -40.94 -30.41 -1.41
CA GLY A 894 -39.58 -30.13 -0.96
C GLY A 894 -39.50 -29.46 0.42
N ARG A 895 -40.63 -29.24 1.11
CA ARG A 895 -40.63 -28.67 2.46
C ARG A 895 -40.29 -29.72 3.51
N THR A 896 -39.66 -29.28 4.59
CA THR A 896 -39.35 -30.17 5.71
C THR A 896 -40.60 -30.44 6.55
N THR A 897 -40.84 -31.71 6.85
CA THR A 897 -41.86 -32.16 7.80
C THR A 897 -41.21 -32.57 9.12
N VAL A 898 -41.92 -32.35 10.23
CA VAL A 898 -41.48 -32.65 11.60
C VAL A 898 -42.49 -33.61 12.21
N GLY A 899 -42.10 -34.86 12.42
CA GLY A 899 -42.93 -35.91 13.00
C GLY A 899 -42.60 -36.19 14.46
N PHE A 900 -43.64 -36.44 15.27
CA PHE A 900 -43.54 -36.67 16.72
C PHE A 900 -43.94 -38.09 17.13
N GLY A 901 -43.64 -38.44 18.39
CA GLY A 901 -43.90 -39.76 18.95
C GLY A 901 -45.37 -40.15 19.05
N ASP A 902 -45.62 -41.45 19.14
CA ASP A 902 -46.94 -42.07 19.30
C ASP A 902 -47.28 -42.38 20.78
N GLY A 903 -46.38 -42.06 21.71
CA GLY A 903 -46.47 -42.39 23.14
C GLY A 903 -45.94 -43.78 23.50
N VAL A 904 -45.42 -44.53 22.54
CA VAL A 904 -44.64 -45.77 22.74
C VAL A 904 -43.19 -45.53 22.30
N HIS A 905 -43.04 -44.93 21.12
CA HIS A 905 -41.79 -44.58 20.46
C HIS A 905 -41.67 -43.04 20.45
N GLY A 906 -41.21 -42.50 21.59
CA GLY A 906 -41.19 -41.05 21.83
C GLY A 906 -42.50 -40.50 22.41
N ALA A 907 -42.41 -39.31 23.00
CA ALA A 907 -43.52 -38.62 23.63
C ALA A 907 -44.54 -38.07 22.63
N ARG A 908 -45.82 -38.11 23.03
CA ARG A 908 -46.87 -37.34 22.37
C ARG A 908 -46.74 -35.86 22.71
N LEU A 909 -47.27 -35.03 21.83
CA LEU A 909 -47.36 -33.59 22.06
C LEU A 909 -48.34 -33.30 23.21
N SER A 910 -48.05 -32.26 23.97
CA SER A 910 -49.02 -31.64 24.87
C SER A 910 -50.10 -30.91 24.06
N THR A 911 -51.35 -30.96 24.54
CA THR A 911 -52.43 -30.16 23.96
C THR A 911 -52.18 -28.68 24.24
N GLY A 912 -52.19 -27.85 23.20
CA GLY A 912 -52.03 -26.39 23.32
C GLY A 912 -52.60 -25.67 22.11
N HIS A 913 -52.36 -24.37 21.99
CA HIS A 913 -52.71 -23.58 20.80
C HIS A 913 -51.45 -22.96 20.23
N GLU A 914 -51.11 -23.25 18.97
CA GLU A 914 -49.87 -22.80 18.33
C GLU A 914 -48.62 -23.09 19.19
N ASN A 915 -48.69 -24.13 20.01
CA ASN A 915 -47.68 -24.44 21.01
C ASN A 915 -46.45 -25.13 20.41
N VAL A 916 -46.55 -25.64 19.17
CA VAL A 916 -45.42 -26.22 18.42
C VAL A 916 -44.80 -25.10 17.59
N ARG A 917 -43.61 -24.66 17.98
CA ARG A 917 -42.88 -23.56 17.35
C ARG A 917 -41.57 -24.05 16.77
N ALA A 918 -41.26 -23.65 15.54
CA ALA A 918 -40.00 -23.99 14.88
C ALA A 918 -39.17 -22.73 14.64
N ARG A 919 -37.89 -22.79 15.03
CA ARG A 919 -36.87 -21.83 14.65
C ARG A 919 -35.88 -22.52 13.71
N TYR A 920 -35.69 -21.99 12.51
CA TYR A 920 -34.85 -22.63 11.48
C TYR A 920 -34.34 -21.60 10.49
N ARG A 921 -33.29 -21.91 9.72
CA ARG A 921 -32.82 -21.04 8.63
C ARG A 921 -33.33 -21.53 7.28
N VAL A 922 -33.52 -20.59 6.36
CA VAL A 922 -33.98 -20.85 4.99
C VAL A 922 -32.94 -20.35 4.00
N GLY A 923 -32.62 -21.18 3.00
CA GLY A 923 -31.61 -20.91 1.98
C GLY A 923 -30.38 -21.79 2.17
N ILE A 924 -30.00 -22.52 1.12
CA ILE A 924 -28.84 -23.42 1.04
C ILE A 924 -28.33 -23.44 -0.39
N GLY A 925 -27.28 -24.22 -0.61
CA GLY A 925 -27.00 -24.72 -1.93
C GLY A 925 -25.83 -24.04 -2.59
N ALA A 926 -25.59 -24.44 -3.83
CA ALA A 926 -24.55 -23.87 -4.66
C ALA A 926 -24.78 -22.38 -4.94
N ALA A 927 -26.04 -21.92 -4.91
CA ALA A 927 -26.43 -20.52 -5.09
C ALA A 927 -25.78 -19.58 -4.05
N GLY A 928 -25.49 -20.08 -2.84
CA GLY A 928 -24.82 -19.30 -1.79
C GLY A 928 -23.34 -19.01 -2.05
N ASN A 929 -22.72 -19.61 -3.08
CA ASN A 929 -21.32 -19.37 -3.44
C ASN A 929 -21.19 -18.09 -4.27
N VAL A 930 -21.10 -16.95 -3.60
CA VAL A 930 -21.03 -15.63 -4.25
C VAL A 930 -19.60 -15.08 -4.28
N ALA A 931 -19.28 -14.29 -5.31
CA ALA A 931 -17.97 -13.68 -5.46
C ALA A 931 -17.66 -12.64 -4.35
N ALA A 932 -16.38 -12.29 -4.20
CA ALA A 932 -15.96 -11.21 -3.31
C ALA A 932 -16.63 -9.87 -3.70
N GLY A 933 -17.01 -9.07 -2.71
CA GLY A 933 -17.59 -7.74 -2.88
C GLY A 933 -19.07 -7.72 -3.30
N THR A 934 -19.76 -8.86 -3.30
CA THR A 934 -21.17 -8.97 -3.73
C THR A 934 -22.18 -8.82 -2.58
N VAL A 935 -21.79 -9.16 -1.35
CA VAL A 935 -22.61 -9.04 -0.13
C VAL A 935 -22.52 -7.63 0.42
N THR A 936 -23.29 -6.71 -0.14
CA THR A 936 -23.17 -5.27 0.16
C THR A 936 -24.35 -4.67 0.92
N THR A 937 -25.46 -5.41 1.06
CA THR A 937 -26.70 -4.87 1.65
C THR A 937 -26.92 -5.40 3.07
N PRO A 938 -26.75 -4.58 4.13
CA PRO A 938 -27.14 -5.00 5.48
C PRO A 938 -28.66 -4.93 5.62
N LEU A 939 -29.28 -6.06 5.95
CA LEU A 939 -30.73 -6.16 6.19
C LEU A 939 -31.07 -5.91 7.66
N THR A 940 -30.26 -6.44 8.57
CA THR A 940 -30.30 -6.05 9.99
C THR A 940 -29.36 -4.88 10.19
N ARG A 941 -29.88 -3.73 10.61
CA ARG A 941 -29.10 -2.50 10.83
C ARG A 941 -29.23 -2.05 12.29
N PRO A 942 -28.44 -2.64 13.21
CA PRO A 942 -28.25 -2.03 14.52
C PRO A 942 -27.86 -0.56 14.36
N LEU A 943 -28.29 0.30 15.29
CA LEU A 943 -28.05 1.75 15.19
C LEU A 943 -26.55 2.02 15.04
N GLY A 944 -26.18 2.72 13.96
CA GLY A 944 -24.79 3.06 13.64
C GLY A 944 -24.12 2.14 12.62
N VAL A 945 -24.74 1.06 12.15
CA VAL A 945 -24.23 0.26 11.02
C VAL A 945 -24.63 0.93 9.70
N THR A 946 -23.63 1.26 8.87
CA THR A 946 -23.82 1.96 7.59
C THR A 946 -23.69 1.07 6.37
N GLY A 947 -22.89 0.00 6.48
CA GLY A 947 -22.57 -0.87 5.35
C GLY A 947 -22.03 -2.22 5.78
N VAL A 948 -21.96 -3.13 4.82
CA VAL A 948 -21.33 -4.45 4.95
C VAL A 948 -20.68 -4.81 3.61
N THR A 949 -19.61 -5.58 3.63
CA THR A 949 -19.01 -6.15 2.42
C THR A 949 -18.38 -7.52 2.74
N ASN A 950 -18.21 -8.38 1.74
CA ASN A 950 -17.42 -9.60 1.85
C ASN A 950 -16.13 -9.46 1.02
N PRO A 951 -14.98 -9.02 1.59
CA PRO A 951 -13.75 -8.89 0.82
C PRO A 951 -13.22 -10.24 0.28
N LEU A 952 -13.67 -11.34 0.88
CA LEU A 952 -13.42 -12.72 0.43
C LEU A 952 -14.70 -13.33 -0.17
N PRO A 953 -14.60 -14.23 -1.16
CA PRO A 953 -15.77 -14.91 -1.72
C PRO A 953 -16.44 -15.81 -0.67
N ALA A 954 -17.76 -16.01 -0.80
CA ALA A 954 -18.47 -17.03 -0.05
C ALA A 954 -18.32 -18.39 -0.75
N GLY A 955 -18.10 -19.46 0.01
CA GLY A 955 -17.81 -20.78 -0.55
C GLY A 955 -18.32 -21.95 0.30
N GLY A 956 -18.31 -23.14 -0.30
CA GLY A 956 -18.73 -24.39 0.36
C GLY A 956 -20.24 -24.65 0.39
N GLY A 957 -21.06 -23.79 -0.22
CA GLY A 957 -22.49 -24.06 -0.38
C GLY A 957 -22.73 -25.19 -1.37
N ALA A 958 -23.55 -26.18 -1.01
CA ALA A 958 -23.78 -27.39 -1.79
C ALA A 958 -25.25 -27.78 -1.81
N ASP A 959 -25.76 -28.24 -2.95
CA ASP A 959 -27.16 -28.68 -3.07
C ASP A 959 -27.39 -30.06 -2.41
N PRO A 960 -28.64 -30.36 -1.99
CA PRO A 960 -29.00 -31.69 -1.48
C PRO A 960 -28.85 -32.78 -2.54
N ASP A 961 -28.78 -34.03 -2.10
CA ASP A 961 -28.70 -35.17 -3.02
C ASP A 961 -29.94 -35.29 -3.92
N GLY A 962 -29.71 -35.27 -5.23
CA GLY A 962 -30.71 -35.67 -6.22
C GLY A 962 -30.89 -37.19 -6.29
N LEU A 963 -31.94 -37.64 -7.00
CA LEU A 963 -32.33 -39.05 -7.15
C LEU A 963 -31.16 -39.99 -7.49
N ARG A 964 -30.33 -39.59 -8.46
CA ARG A 964 -29.17 -40.36 -8.94
C ARG A 964 -28.15 -40.57 -7.83
N GLN A 965 -27.84 -39.51 -7.09
CA GLN A 965 -26.85 -39.52 -6.02
C GLN A 965 -27.36 -40.38 -4.85
N THR A 966 -28.62 -40.19 -4.43
CA THR A 966 -29.29 -41.02 -3.42
C THR A 966 -29.20 -42.50 -3.78
N ARG A 967 -29.50 -42.87 -5.03
CA ARG A 967 -29.42 -44.27 -5.49
C ARG A 967 -28.02 -44.87 -5.33
N ARG A 968 -26.96 -44.07 -5.60
CA ARG A 968 -25.56 -44.51 -5.44
C ARG A 968 -25.14 -44.61 -3.97
N GLN A 969 -25.73 -43.81 -3.09
CA GLN A 969 -25.31 -43.73 -1.69
C GLN A 969 -26.03 -44.71 -0.76
N ILE A 970 -27.26 -45.10 -1.06
CA ILE A 970 -28.03 -46.06 -0.25
C ILE A 970 -27.20 -47.33 0.10
N PRO A 971 -26.48 -47.97 -0.85
CA PRO A 971 -25.65 -49.13 -0.52
C PRO A 971 -24.43 -48.82 0.36
N LEU A 972 -23.90 -47.59 0.29
CA LEU A 972 -22.70 -47.17 1.04
C LEU A 972 -22.98 -47.02 2.54
N ALA A 973 -24.22 -46.75 2.93
CA ALA A 973 -24.61 -46.57 4.33
C ALA A 973 -24.38 -47.82 5.20
N VAL A 974 -24.29 -49.00 4.59
CA VAL A 974 -24.07 -50.27 5.29
C VAL A 974 -22.57 -50.66 5.33
N ALA A 975 -21.72 -49.97 4.56
CA ALA A 975 -20.31 -50.32 4.41
C ALA A 975 -19.40 -49.74 5.51
N ALA A 976 -19.69 -48.53 6.01
CA ALA A 976 -18.89 -47.86 7.03
C ALA A 976 -19.60 -47.88 8.40
N LEU A 977 -19.27 -48.85 9.25
CA LEU A 977 -19.84 -49.04 10.59
C LEU A 977 -18.99 -48.32 11.66
N ASP A 978 -19.39 -47.11 12.08
CA ASP A 978 -18.89 -46.29 13.22
C ASP A 978 -17.37 -46.15 13.44
N ARG A 979 -16.53 -46.73 12.59
CA ARG A 979 -15.06 -46.73 12.66
C ARG A 979 -14.47 -46.92 11.26
N LEU A 980 -13.43 -46.17 10.94
CA LEU A 980 -12.73 -46.23 9.65
C LEU A 980 -11.49 -47.11 9.80
N VAL A 981 -11.48 -48.28 9.15
CA VAL A 981 -10.39 -49.27 9.27
C VAL A 981 -9.70 -49.46 7.92
N GLY A 982 -10.48 -49.78 6.88
CA GLY A 982 -10.01 -50.00 5.51
C GLY A 982 -9.94 -48.71 4.70
N ILE A 983 -9.18 -48.72 3.60
CA ILE A 983 -9.08 -47.55 2.68
C ILE A 983 -10.47 -47.17 2.15
N THR A 984 -11.27 -48.15 1.75
CA THR A 984 -12.64 -47.95 1.25
C THR A 984 -13.56 -47.33 2.31
N ASP A 985 -13.36 -47.62 3.60
CA ASP A 985 -14.14 -46.98 4.68
C ASP A 985 -13.91 -45.47 4.70
N TYR A 986 -12.65 -45.03 4.54
CA TYR A 986 -12.33 -43.60 4.44
C TYR A 986 -12.95 -42.95 3.19
N GLU A 987 -12.98 -43.65 2.05
CA GLU A 987 -13.64 -43.18 0.83
C GLU A 987 -15.13 -43.02 1.02
N ASP A 988 -15.80 -44.07 1.48
CA ASP A 988 -17.24 -44.14 1.59
C ASP A 988 -17.78 -43.20 2.67
N PHE A 989 -17.10 -43.15 3.83
CA PHE A 989 -17.39 -42.16 4.88
C PHE A 989 -17.24 -40.73 4.38
N THR A 990 -16.18 -40.45 3.60
CA THR A 990 -15.98 -39.10 3.06
C THR A 990 -17.05 -38.77 2.00
N ARG A 991 -17.41 -39.74 1.15
CA ARG A 991 -18.44 -39.58 0.12
C ARG A 991 -19.86 -39.46 0.69
N SER A 992 -20.14 -40.03 1.86
CA SER A 992 -21.44 -39.92 2.53
C SER A 992 -21.65 -38.59 3.24
N ARG A 993 -20.61 -37.75 3.37
CA ARG A 993 -20.72 -36.43 4.01
C ARG A 993 -21.31 -35.39 3.06
N ALA A 994 -22.15 -34.51 3.62
CA ALA A 994 -22.75 -33.41 2.91
C ALA A 994 -21.69 -32.43 2.36
N GLY A 995 -21.94 -31.86 1.18
CA GLY A 995 -21.00 -30.98 0.49
C GLY A 995 -19.90 -31.67 -0.32
N ILE A 996 -19.70 -32.98 -0.20
CA ILE A 996 -18.62 -33.72 -0.89
C ILE A 996 -19.18 -34.58 -2.03
N GLY A 997 -18.97 -34.22 -3.29
CA GLY A 997 -19.46 -34.99 -4.43
C GLY A 997 -18.69 -36.29 -4.69
N ARG A 998 -17.36 -36.24 -4.53
CA ARG A 998 -16.45 -37.36 -4.81
C ARG A 998 -15.38 -37.46 -3.74
N ALA A 999 -14.95 -38.69 -3.45
CA ALA A 999 -13.84 -38.98 -2.57
C ALA A 999 -13.05 -40.18 -3.11
N ALA A 1000 -11.73 -40.13 -2.97
CA ALA A 1000 -10.81 -41.24 -3.22
C ALA A 1000 -9.72 -41.22 -2.15
N ALA A 1001 -9.46 -42.35 -1.52
CA ALA A 1001 -8.56 -42.50 -0.40
C ALA A 1001 -7.45 -43.47 -0.78
N ARG A 1002 -6.25 -43.20 -0.28
CA ARG A 1002 -5.09 -44.02 -0.59
C ARG A 1002 -4.05 -43.91 0.50
N ARG A 1003 -3.44 -45.04 0.86
CA ARG A 1003 -2.22 -45.03 1.67
C ARG A 1003 -1.05 -44.59 0.80
N ILE A 1004 -0.37 -43.54 1.22
CA ILE A 1004 0.77 -42.96 0.51
C ILE A 1004 1.95 -42.91 1.47
N TYR A 1005 3.13 -43.28 0.97
CA TYR A 1005 4.38 -43.11 1.69
C TYR A 1005 5.07 -41.83 1.21
N ALA A 1006 5.20 -40.84 2.11
CA ALA A 1006 5.84 -39.56 1.85
C ALA A 1006 6.81 -39.24 3.01
N GLY A 1007 7.85 -40.06 3.17
CA GLY A 1007 8.75 -40.06 4.33
C GLY A 1007 8.17 -40.75 5.57
N ARG A 1008 6.84 -40.70 5.74
CA ARG A 1008 6.05 -41.57 6.63
C ARG A 1008 4.79 -42.05 5.90
N GLU A 1009 4.20 -43.13 6.39
CA GLU A 1009 2.90 -43.58 5.91
C GLU A 1009 1.80 -42.60 6.35
N LEU A 1010 0.91 -42.24 5.42
CA LEU A 1010 -0.25 -41.40 5.68
C LEU A 1010 -1.46 -41.90 4.88
N MET A 1011 -2.66 -41.65 5.39
CA MET A 1011 -3.90 -41.79 4.62
C MET A 1011 -4.16 -40.48 3.88
N HIS A 1012 -4.08 -40.51 2.55
CA HIS A 1012 -4.47 -39.40 1.70
C HIS A 1012 -5.92 -39.55 1.27
N VAL A 1013 -6.72 -38.50 1.40
CA VAL A 1013 -8.09 -38.46 0.91
C VAL A 1013 -8.21 -37.28 -0.05
N THR A 1014 -8.40 -37.57 -1.33
CA THR A 1014 -8.75 -36.58 -2.34
C THR A 1014 -10.25 -36.36 -2.34
N ILE A 1015 -10.70 -35.10 -2.35
CA ILE A 1015 -12.13 -34.75 -2.39
C ILE A 1015 -12.48 -33.83 -3.55
N ALA A 1016 -13.74 -33.91 -3.99
CA ALA A 1016 -14.37 -32.94 -4.87
C ALA A 1016 -15.69 -32.46 -4.24
N GLY A 1017 -16.00 -31.17 -4.35
CA GLY A 1017 -17.27 -30.62 -3.89
C GLY A 1017 -18.47 -31.23 -4.63
N ALA A 1018 -19.65 -31.25 -4.01
CA ALA A 1018 -20.87 -31.69 -4.69
C ALA A 1018 -21.17 -30.77 -5.87
N GLY A 1019 -21.50 -31.33 -7.05
CA GLY A 1019 -21.66 -30.53 -8.28
C GLY A 1019 -20.38 -29.81 -8.73
N ASP A 1020 -19.22 -30.23 -8.24
CA ASP A 1020 -17.93 -29.61 -8.46
C ASP A 1020 -17.74 -28.19 -7.91
N ILE A 1021 -18.48 -27.84 -6.85
CA ILE A 1021 -18.26 -26.56 -6.15
C ILE A 1021 -16.81 -26.42 -5.69
N THR A 1022 -16.29 -25.20 -5.77
CA THR A 1022 -14.97 -24.87 -5.25
C THR A 1022 -14.97 -25.08 -3.73
N LEU A 1023 -14.02 -25.89 -3.25
CA LEU A 1023 -13.75 -26.08 -1.83
C LEU A 1023 -12.47 -25.35 -1.48
N ASP A 1024 -12.55 -24.46 -0.49
CA ASP A 1024 -11.38 -23.87 0.14
C ASP A 1024 -10.71 -24.90 1.07
N GLU A 1025 -9.39 -25.06 0.97
CA GLU A 1025 -8.63 -26.05 1.75
C GLU A 1025 -8.71 -25.80 3.26
N ASP A 1026 -8.92 -24.54 3.66
CA ASP A 1026 -9.13 -24.14 5.05
C ASP A 1026 -10.60 -23.81 5.38
N GLY A 1027 -11.49 -24.06 4.42
CA GLY A 1027 -12.94 -23.91 4.55
C GLY A 1027 -13.56 -24.88 5.57
N GLU A 1028 -14.77 -24.57 6.02
CA GLU A 1028 -15.46 -25.35 7.08
C GLU A 1028 -15.71 -26.82 6.69
N ILE A 1029 -16.07 -27.08 5.44
CA ILE A 1029 -16.29 -28.46 4.96
C ILE A 1029 -15.02 -29.29 5.11
N VAL A 1030 -13.87 -28.77 4.66
CA VAL A 1030 -12.60 -29.48 4.71
C VAL A 1030 -12.12 -29.63 6.16
N ARG A 1031 -12.27 -28.60 6.99
CA ARG A 1031 -11.86 -28.64 8.40
C ARG A 1031 -12.72 -29.59 9.25
N SER A 1032 -14.04 -29.56 9.07
CA SER A 1032 -14.95 -30.50 9.74
C SER A 1032 -14.72 -31.93 9.28
N LEU A 1033 -14.40 -32.14 7.99
CA LEU A 1033 -13.98 -33.45 7.48
C LEU A 1033 -12.67 -33.92 8.11
N ARG A 1034 -11.62 -33.09 8.15
CA ARG A 1034 -10.34 -33.43 8.79
C ARG A 1034 -10.56 -33.83 10.25
N SER A 1035 -11.40 -33.09 10.96
CA SER A 1035 -11.77 -33.38 12.36
C SER A 1035 -12.50 -34.71 12.51
N ALA A 1036 -13.46 -34.98 11.62
CA ALA A 1036 -14.21 -36.24 11.63
C ALA A 1036 -13.33 -37.45 11.27
N LEU A 1037 -12.48 -37.34 10.25
CA LEU A 1037 -11.56 -38.42 9.87
C LEU A 1037 -10.55 -38.73 10.99
N ALA A 1038 -10.15 -37.73 11.76
CA ALA A 1038 -9.31 -37.93 12.94
C ALA A 1038 -10.09 -38.57 14.11
N LEU A 1039 -11.39 -38.27 14.27
CA LEU A 1039 -12.23 -38.81 15.33
C LEU A 1039 -12.65 -40.27 15.09
N TYR A 1040 -13.06 -40.61 13.87
CA TYR A 1040 -13.58 -41.94 13.51
C TYR A 1040 -12.51 -42.87 12.92
N GLY A 1041 -11.36 -42.32 12.51
CA GLY A 1041 -10.24 -43.08 11.96
C GLY A 1041 -9.21 -43.55 13.00
N ASP A 1042 -8.13 -44.16 12.52
CA ASP A 1042 -7.00 -44.56 13.36
C ASP A 1042 -6.19 -43.33 13.83
N PRO A 1043 -6.09 -43.07 15.15
CA PRO A 1043 -5.33 -41.93 15.69
C PRO A 1043 -3.83 -41.96 15.37
N GLN A 1044 -3.27 -43.13 15.06
CA GLN A 1044 -1.86 -43.29 14.73
C GLN A 1044 -1.56 -43.06 13.24
N LEU A 1045 -2.57 -43.06 12.37
CA LEU A 1045 -2.41 -42.85 10.94
C LEU A 1045 -2.75 -41.40 10.58
N PRO A 1046 -1.75 -40.55 10.25
CA PRO A 1046 -2.02 -39.18 9.84
C PRO A 1046 -2.91 -39.16 8.60
N VAL A 1047 -4.00 -38.40 8.67
CA VAL A 1047 -4.91 -38.21 7.53
C VAL A 1047 -4.63 -36.85 6.89
N ARG A 1048 -4.38 -36.85 5.58
CA ARG A 1048 -4.26 -35.63 4.77
C ARG A 1048 -5.45 -35.55 3.82
N VAL A 1049 -6.11 -34.40 3.79
CA VAL A 1049 -7.22 -34.12 2.89
C VAL A 1049 -6.81 -32.99 1.94
N ASP A 1050 -6.82 -33.27 0.64
CA ASP A 1050 -6.55 -32.30 -0.42
C ASP A 1050 -7.73 -32.28 -1.41
N VAL A 1051 -8.00 -31.10 -1.98
CA VAL A 1051 -8.97 -30.97 -3.07
C VAL A 1051 -8.39 -31.57 -4.34
N ARG A 1052 -9.24 -32.17 -5.17
CA ARG A 1052 -8.87 -32.81 -6.44
C ARG A 1052 -8.06 -31.89 -7.37
N GLU A 1053 -7.25 -32.49 -8.24
CA GLU A 1053 -6.70 -31.78 -9.39
C GLU A 1053 -7.69 -31.85 -10.56
N LEU A 1054 -8.08 -30.70 -11.12
CA LEU A 1054 -8.96 -30.66 -12.29
C LEU A 1054 -8.19 -30.97 -13.57
N VAL A 1055 -8.79 -31.74 -14.47
CA VAL A 1055 -8.36 -31.86 -15.86
C VAL A 1055 -9.56 -31.57 -16.74
N LEU A 1056 -9.54 -30.45 -17.47
CA LEU A 1056 -10.59 -30.12 -18.42
C LEU A 1056 -10.39 -30.94 -19.69
N LEU A 1057 -11.41 -31.71 -20.06
CA LEU A 1057 -11.43 -32.42 -21.33
C LEU A 1057 -11.68 -31.42 -22.45
N VAL A 1058 -10.94 -31.54 -23.55
CA VAL A 1058 -11.11 -30.75 -24.77
C VAL A 1058 -11.45 -31.69 -25.91
N MET A 1059 -12.55 -31.40 -26.62
CA MET A 1059 -13.02 -32.18 -27.75
C MET A 1059 -13.43 -31.26 -28.92
N SER A 1060 -12.88 -31.53 -30.10
CA SER A 1060 -13.35 -30.97 -31.38
C SER A 1060 -13.81 -32.12 -32.26
N ALA A 1061 -15.06 -32.06 -32.72
CA ALA A 1061 -15.63 -33.10 -33.57
C ALA A 1061 -16.56 -32.55 -34.66
N GLY A 1062 -16.52 -33.19 -35.82
CA GLY A 1062 -17.50 -33.08 -36.88
C GLY A 1062 -18.67 -34.05 -36.67
N LEU A 1063 -19.89 -33.55 -36.83
CA LEU A 1063 -21.13 -34.31 -36.78
C LEU A 1063 -21.71 -34.43 -38.19
N ARG A 1064 -21.90 -35.66 -38.67
CA ARG A 1064 -22.74 -35.92 -39.84
C ARG A 1064 -24.17 -36.14 -39.38
N ILE A 1065 -25.06 -35.26 -39.80
CA ILE A 1065 -26.49 -35.33 -39.45
C ILE A 1065 -27.26 -36.09 -40.53
N ALA A 1066 -28.16 -36.97 -40.11
CA ALA A 1066 -29.04 -37.71 -41.00
C ALA A 1066 -29.87 -36.74 -41.86
N PRO A 1067 -30.17 -37.06 -43.15
CA PRO A 1067 -30.79 -36.12 -44.10
C PRO A 1067 -32.11 -35.49 -43.62
N ASP A 1068 -32.89 -36.21 -42.82
CA ASP A 1068 -34.21 -35.76 -42.33
C ASP A 1068 -34.13 -34.94 -41.02
N HIS A 1069 -32.92 -34.64 -40.51
CA HIS A 1069 -32.70 -33.92 -39.26
C HIS A 1069 -31.94 -32.60 -39.50
N SER A 1070 -32.15 -31.63 -38.62
CA SER A 1070 -31.46 -30.32 -38.63
C SER A 1070 -30.33 -30.29 -37.60
N TYR A 1071 -29.17 -29.76 -38.00
CA TYR A 1071 -28.04 -29.54 -37.09
C TYR A 1071 -28.42 -28.70 -35.87
N ASP A 1072 -29.18 -27.61 -36.05
CA ASP A 1072 -29.56 -26.68 -34.98
C ASP A 1072 -30.42 -27.34 -33.88
N LEU A 1073 -31.09 -28.45 -34.21
CA LEU A 1073 -31.88 -29.24 -33.27
C LEU A 1073 -31.11 -30.42 -32.66
N VAL A 1074 -30.16 -30.99 -33.40
CA VAL A 1074 -29.38 -32.17 -32.98
C VAL A 1074 -28.14 -31.78 -32.18
N GLU A 1075 -27.40 -30.75 -32.57
CA GLU A 1075 -26.17 -30.32 -31.88
C GLU A 1075 -26.41 -30.05 -30.39
N PRO A 1076 -27.47 -29.34 -29.96
CA PRO A 1076 -27.70 -29.10 -28.53
C PRO A 1076 -27.96 -30.41 -27.77
N GLN A 1077 -28.56 -31.40 -28.42
CA GLN A 1077 -28.82 -32.72 -27.84
C GLN A 1077 -27.52 -33.52 -27.70
N VAL A 1078 -26.65 -33.50 -28.71
CA VAL A 1078 -25.31 -34.10 -28.68
C VAL A 1078 -24.44 -33.45 -27.60
N ARG A 1079 -24.43 -32.12 -27.55
CA ARG A 1079 -23.74 -31.35 -26.51
C ARG A 1079 -24.20 -31.76 -25.12
N ARG A 1080 -25.53 -31.85 -24.91
CA ARG A 1080 -26.09 -32.30 -23.64
C ARG A 1080 -25.70 -33.74 -23.31
N ALA A 1081 -25.73 -34.67 -24.28
CA ALA A 1081 -25.34 -36.06 -24.07
C ALA A 1081 -23.85 -36.20 -23.68
N LEU A 1082 -22.96 -35.44 -24.34
CA LEU A 1082 -21.54 -35.42 -24.02
C LEU A 1082 -21.27 -34.79 -22.64
N LEU A 1083 -21.89 -33.63 -22.34
CA LEU A 1083 -21.77 -32.99 -21.03
C LEU A 1083 -22.35 -33.87 -19.90
N GLU A 1084 -23.41 -34.63 -20.16
CA GLU A 1084 -23.94 -35.57 -19.19
C GLU A 1084 -22.97 -36.73 -18.97
N ARG A 1085 -22.49 -37.38 -20.04
CA ARG A 1085 -21.67 -38.60 -19.95
C ARG A 1085 -20.24 -38.36 -19.49
N LEU A 1086 -19.66 -37.22 -19.84
CA LEU A 1086 -18.28 -36.84 -19.54
C LEU A 1086 -18.18 -35.68 -18.54
N GLY A 1087 -19.30 -35.14 -18.06
CA GLY A 1087 -19.32 -34.14 -16.99
C GLY A 1087 -19.30 -34.77 -15.59
N PHE A 1088 -19.24 -33.91 -14.57
CA PHE A 1088 -18.99 -34.27 -13.17
C PHE A 1088 -19.79 -35.48 -12.66
N ASP A 1089 -21.08 -35.57 -12.99
CA ASP A 1089 -22.00 -36.61 -12.53
C ASP A 1089 -21.61 -38.05 -12.90
N HIS A 1090 -20.91 -38.24 -14.02
CA HIS A 1090 -20.52 -39.56 -14.53
C HIS A 1090 -19.01 -39.82 -14.47
N ARG A 1091 -18.24 -38.85 -13.96
CA ARG A 1091 -16.80 -38.97 -13.77
C ARG A 1091 -16.47 -39.21 -12.30
N GLU A 1092 -15.48 -40.06 -12.06
CA GLU A 1092 -14.92 -40.36 -10.74
C GLU A 1092 -13.46 -39.92 -10.64
N LEU A 1093 -12.96 -39.75 -9.41
CA LEU A 1093 -11.56 -39.40 -9.15
C LEU A 1093 -10.65 -40.54 -9.60
N GLY A 1094 -9.59 -40.20 -10.35
CA GLY A 1094 -8.67 -41.17 -10.94
C GLY A 1094 -9.24 -41.96 -12.12
N GLN A 1095 -10.42 -41.59 -12.65
CA GLN A 1095 -11.01 -42.24 -13.82
C GLN A 1095 -10.55 -41.56 -15.13
N SER A 1096 -9.82 -42.30 -15.98
CA SER A 1096 -9.43 -41.86 -17.33
C SER A 1096 -10.61 -41.72 -18.27
N ALA A 1097 -10.59 -40.76 -19.20
CA ALA A 1097 -11.64 -40.55 -20.20
C ALA A 1097 -11.26 -41.23 -21.52
N TYR A 1098 -12.19 -41.96 -22.13
CA TYR A 1098 -11.93 -42.70 -23.37
C TYR A 1098 -12.61 -42.00 -24.56
N LEU A 1099 -11.95 -42.01 -25.72
CA LEU A 1099 -12.55 -41.45 -26.92
C LEU A 1099 -13.80 -42.25 -27.34
N SER A 1100 -13.77 -43.57 -27.15
CA SER A 1100 -14.89 -44.45 -27.49
C SER A 1100 -16.16 -44.17 -26.69
N GLU A 1101 -16.06 -43.72 -25.43
CA GLU A 1101 -17.25 -43.33 -24.66
C GLU A 1101 -17.84 -42.00 -25.15
N ALA A 1102 -17.01 -41.08 -25.65
CA ALA A 1102 -17.46 -39.83 -26.24
C ALA A 1102 -18.21 -40.09 -27.55
N ILE A 1103 -17.61 -40.90 -28.44
CA ILE A 1103 -18.21 -41.29 -29.73
C ILE A 1103 -19.53 -42.02 -29.49
N ALA A 1104 -19.57 -42.99 -28.59
CA ALA A 1104 -20.78 -43.74 -28.29
C ALA A 1104 -21.90 -42.84 -27.74
N ALA A 1105 -21.57 -41.87 -26.87
CA ALA A 1105 -22.55 -40.93 -26.34
C ALA A 1105 -23.13 -40.00 -27.42
N ALA A 1106 -22.28 -39.52 -28.34
CA ALA A 1106 -22.71 -38.65 -29.43
C ALA A 1106 -23.52 -39.42 -30.50
N GLN A 1107 -23.09 -40.62 -30.90
CA GLN A 1107 -23.80 -41.45 -31.89
C GLN A 1107 -25.12 -42.03 -31.37
N ALA A 1108 -25.32 -42.12 -30.06
CA ALA A 1108 -26.60 -42.54 -29.48
C ALA A 1108 -27.71 -41.49 -29.64
N VAL A 1109 -27.39 -40.26 -30.02
CA VAL A 1109 -28.38 -39.20 -30.23
C VAL A 1109 -29.09 -39.41 -31.57
N PRO A 1110 -30.43 -39.51 -31.59
CA PRO A 1110 -31.18 -39.63 -32.84
C PRO A 1110 -30.87 -38.48 -33.81
N GLY A 1111 -30.58 -38.84 -35.06
CA GLY A 1111 -30.19 -37.89 -36.10
C GLY A 1111 -28.68 -37.77 -36.34
N VAL A 1112 -27.82 -38.41 -35.53
CA VAL A 1112 -26.38 -38.49 -35.80
C VAL A 1112 -26.07 -39.76 -36.62
N GLU A 1113 -25.48 -39.62 -37.80
CA GLU A 1113 -25.07 -40.73 -38.66
C GLU A 1113 -23.67 -41.24 -38.29
N TYR A 1114 -22.72 -40.31 -38.15
CA TYR A 1114 -21.40 -40.58 -37.59
C TYR A 1114 -20.79 -39.33 -36.95
N VAL A 1115 -19.72 -39.56 -36.19
CA VAL A 1115 -18.93 -38.53 -35.51
C VAL A 1115 -17.48 -38.71 -35.93
N ASP A 1116 -16.88 -37.64 -36.43
CA ASP A 1116 -15.46 -37.56 -36.78
C ASP A 1116 -14.76 -36.67 -35.75
N VAL A 1117 -13.71 -37.17 -35.08
CA VAL A 1117 -13.11 -36.46 -33.94
C VAL A 1117 -11.71 -36.00 -34.31
N ASP A 1118 -11.52 -34.68 -34.35
CA ASP A 1118 -10.23 -34.06 -34.65
C ASP A 1118 -9.32 -34.06 -33.41
N VAL A 1119 -9.89 -33.70 -32.26
CA VAL A 1119 -9.17 -33.46 -31.01
C VAL A 1119 -9.90 -34.13 -29.86
N PHE A 1120 -9.14 -34.83 -29.03
CA PHE A 1120 -9.60 -35.39 -27.75
C PHE A 1120 -8.42 -35.41 -26.79
N ALA A 1121 -8.37 -34.46 -25.87
CA ALA A 1121 -7.21 -34.22 -25.02
C ALA A 1121 -7.63 -33.67 -23.65
N GLY A 1122 -6.69 -33.59 -22.71
CA GLY A 1122 -6.94 -33.08 -21.36
C GLY A 1122 -6.00 -31.94 -21.01
N VAL A 1123 -6.54 -30.92 -20.35
CA VAL A 1123 -5.82 -29.72 -19.89
C VAL A 1123 -5.82 -29.74 -18.36
N PRO A 1124 -4.71 -30.14 -17.71
CA PRO A 1124 -4.63 -30.18 -16.25
C PRO A 1124 -4.64 -28.78 -15.63
N GLY A 1125 -5.31 -28.61 -14.50
CA GLY A 1125 -5.33 -27.36 -13.72
C GLY A 1125 -3.98 -27.05 -13.08
N SER A 1126 -3.13 -28.07 -12.93
CA SER A 1126 -1.71 -27.91 -12.55
C SER A 1126 -0.82 -27.51 -13.72
N MET A 1127 -1.37 -27.12 -14.88
CA MET A 1127 -0.63 -26.73 -16.07
C MET A 1127 0.53 -25.82 -15.70
N THR A 1128 1.74 -26.20 -16.11
CA THR A 1128 2.91 -25.36 -15.94
C THR A 1128 2.98 -24.34 -17.07
N PRO A 1129 3.69 -23.24 -16.84
CA PRO A 1129 4.15 -22.31 -17.87
C PRO A 1129 4.66 -22.95 -19.17
N ALA A 1130 5.53 -23.94 -19.06
CA ALA A 1130 6.02 -24.71 -20.21
C ALA A 1130 4.88 -25.50 -20.88
N GLY A 1131 4.05 -26.20 -20.10
CA GLY A 1131 2.92 -26.95 -20.65
C GLY A 1131 1.87 -26.09 -21.36
N LEU A 1132 1.69 -24.84 -20.91
CA LEU A 1132 0.80 -23.89 -21.58
C LEU A 1132 1.35 -23.47 -22.95
N ARG A 1133 2.68 -23.30 -23.09
CA ARG A 1133 3.34 -23.02 -24.38
C ARG A 1133 3.12 -24.14 -25.40
N ASP A 1134 3.26 -25.37 -24.95
CA ASP A 1134 3.09 -26.55 -25.81
C ASP A 1134 1.61 -26.92 -26.00
N LEU A 1135 0.67 -26.22 -25.34
CA LEU A 1135 -0.74 -26.58 -25.30
C LEU A 1135 -1.33 -26.75 -26.71
N ALA A 1136 -1.09 -25.79 -27.61
CA ALA A 1136 -1.60 -25.87 -28.97
C ALA A 1136 -1.10 -27.12 -29.71
N ALA A 1137 0.16 -27.49 -29.53
CA ALA A 1137 0.76 -28.70 -30.10
C ALA A 1137 0.19 -29.98 -29.47
N THR A 1138 -0.24 -29.94 -28.21
CA THR A 1138 -0.91 -31.09 -27.55
C THR A 1138 -2.38 -31.25 -27.94
N LEU A 1139 -3.02 -30.21 -28.51
CA LEU A 1139 -4.42 -30.17 -28.90
C LEU A 1139 -4.63 -30.38 -30.41
N THR A 1140 -3.81 -31.21 -31.05
CA THR A 1140 -3.88 -31.45 -32.51
C THR A 1140 -4.38 -32.84 -32.88
N THR A 1141 -4.54 -33.75 -31.92
CA THR A 1141 -4.90 -35.15 -32.19
C THR A 1141 -6.01 -35.66 -31.27
N ALA A 1142 -6.78 -36.62 -31.79
CA ALA A 1142 -7.74 -37.39 -31.02
C ALA A 1142 -7.04 -38.52 -30.26
N ASN A 1143 -6.66 -38.28 -29.00
CA ASN A 1143 -6.08 -39.33 -28.17
C ASN A 1143 -7.14 -40.39 -27.86
N ALA A 1144 -6.77 -41.67 -27.92
CA ALA A 1144 -7.69 -42.75 -27.55
C ALA A 1144 -8.13 -42.68 -26.08
N THR A 1145 -7.29 -42.08 -25.22
CA THR A 1145 -7.54 -41.95 -23.78
C THR A 1145 -6.89 -40.67 -23.24
N VAL A 1146 -7.62 -39.96 -22.40
CA VAL A 1146 -7.10 -38.88 -21.55
C VAL A 1146 -6.94 -39.44 -20.14
N PRO A 1147 -5.70 -39.66 -19.66
CA PRO A 1147 -5.47 -40.33 -18.39
C PRO A 1147 -5.91 -39.45 -17.21
N ALA A 1148 -6.44 -40.08 -16.16
CA ALA A 1148 -6.60 -39.46 -14.85
C ALA A 1148 -5.75 -40.22 -13.83
N ARG A 1149 -4.77 -39.55 -13.24
CA ARG A 1149 -3.90 -40.20 -12.26
C ARG A 1149 -4.56 -40.29 -10.87
N PRO A 1150 -4.36 -41.39 -10.12
CA PRO A 1150 -4.73 -41.45 -8.71
C PRO A 1150 -3.80 -40.57 -7.85
N ALA A 1151 -4.17 -40.37 -6.58
CA ALA A 1151 -3.30 -39.68 -5.64
C ALA A 1151 -2.00 -40.46 -5.43
N ALA A 1152 -0.86 -39.76 -5.48
CA ALA A 1152 0.45 -40.38 -5.32
C ALA A 1152 1.46 -39.35 -4.82
N HIS A 1153 2.49 -39.84 -4.12
CA HIS A 1153 3.69 -39.05 -3.90
C HIS A 1153 4.50 -38.99 -5.21
N THR A 1154 4.70 -37.81 -5.76
CA THR A 1154 5.41 -37.59 -7.01
C THR A 1154 6.59 -36.65 -6.80
N VAL A 1155 7.65 -36.89 -7.56
CA VAL A 1155 8.81 -36.00 -7.66
C VAL A 1155 8.98 -35.65 -9.12
N GLU A 1156 8.92 -34.36 -9.44
CA GLU A 1156 9.11 -33.86 -10.81
C GLU A 1156 10.44 -33.13 -10.89
N TYR A 1157 11.08 -33.26 -12.04
CA TYR A 1157 12.42 -32.74 -12.29
C TYR A 1157 12.39 -31.80 -13.49
N HIS A 1158 13.17 -30.72 -13.41
CA HIS A 1158 13.55 -29.89 -14.55
C HIS A 1158 14.97 -30.27 -14.97
N ASP A 1159 15.13 -30.61 -16.25
CA ASP A 1159 16.41 -30.88 -16.88
C ASP A 1159 16.87 -29.61 -17.62
N VAL A 1160 18.00 -29.03 -17.22
CA VAL A 1160 18.58 -27.87 -17.90
C VAL A 1160 19.16 -28.32 -19.24
N ARG A 1161 18.55 -27.90 -20.35
CA ARG A 1161 18.96 -28.28 -21.72
C ARG A 1161 19.21 -27.02 -22.55
N ALA A 1162 20.28 -27.04 -23.34
CA ALA A 1162 20.52 -26.00 -24.33
C ALA A 1162 19.41 -26.01 -25.39
N PRO A 1163 18.96 -24.84 -25.88
CA PRO A 1163 18.02 -24.76 -26.98
C PRO A 1163 18.57 -25.41 -28.25
N GLU A 1164 17.70 -25.84 -29.17
CA GLU A 1164 18.12 -26.49 -30.41
C GLU A 1164 19.12 -25.63 -31.20
N GLY A 1165 20.30 -26.18 -31.48
CA GLY A 1165 21.41 -25.48 -32.16
C GLY A 1165 22.35 -24.69 -31.25
N GLY A 1166 22.10 -24.60 -29.94
CA GLY A 1166 23.00 -23.98 -28.96
C GLY A 1166 24.11 -24.90 -28.47
N ASP A 1167 25.27 -24.34 -28.11
CA ASP A 1167 26.38 -25.10 -27.52
C ASP A 1167 26.10 -25.44 -26.03
N PRO A 1168 26.00 -26.74 -25.66
CA PRO A 1168 25.76 -27.14 -24.28
C PRO A 1168 26.85 -26.71 -23.29
N ALA A 1169 28.10 -26.54 -23.75
CA ALA A 1169 29.21 -26.18 -22.88
C ALA A 1169 29.08 -24.74 -22.34
N SER A 1170 28.51 -23.84 -23.15
CA SER A 1170 28.30 -22.43 -22.82
C SER A 1170 26.90 -22.10 -22.29
N TYR A 1171 25.90 -22.96 -22.51
CA TYR A 1171 24.54 -22.72 -22.01
C TYR A 1171 24.43 -22.81 -20.49
N ARG A 1172 23.79 -21.81 -19.89
CA ARG A 1172 23.47 -21.73 -18.47
C ARG A 1172 22.04 -21.24 -18.28
N GLU A 1173 21.35 -21.75 -17.26
CA GLU A 1173 19.98 -21.34 -16.93
C GLU A 1173 19.89 -20.85 -15.47
N SER A 1174 19.33 -19.66 -15.23
CA SER A 1174 19.19 -19.12 -13.86
C SER A 1174 18.13 -19.87 -13.06
N LEU A 1175 18.23 -19.85 -11.72
CA LEU A 1175 17.19 -20.41 -10.85
C LEU A 1175 15.85 -19.72 -11.06
N THR A 1176 15.88 -18.42 -11.33
CA THR A 1176 14.69 -17.65 -11.70
C THR A 1176 14.01 -18.18 -12.96
N SER A 1177 14.76 -18.52 -14.02
CA SER A 1177 14.20 -19.13 -15.24
C SER A 1177 13.58 -20.49 -14.95
N VAL A 1178 14.29 -21.37 -14.23
CA VAL A 1178 13.78 -22.71 -13.88
C VAL A 1178 12.50 -22.60 -13.04
N ALA A 1179 12.48 -21.75 -12.02
CA ALA A 1179 11.30 -21.53 -11.18
C ALA A 1179 10.12 -20.99 -12.00
N ALA A 1180 10.36 -20.02 -12.90
CA ALA A 1180 9.35 -19.47 -13.78
C ALA A 1180 8.78 -20.51 -14.76
N GLN A 1181 9.60 -21.39 -15.34
CA GLN A 1181 9.12 -22.45 -16.24
C GLN A 1181 8.36 -23.56 -15.51
N ALA A 1182 8.74 -23.86 -14.28
CA ALA A 1182 8.04 -24.81 -13.41
C ALA A 1182 6.76 -24.22 -12.78
N GLY A 1183 6.59 -22.89 -12.82
CA GLY A 1183 5.46 -22.23 -12.17
C GLY A 1183 5.55 -22.25 -10.64
N ILE A 1184 6.76 -22.17 -10.09
CA ILE A 1184 7.04 -22.09 -8.65
C ILE A 1184 7.88 -20.84 -8.34
N THR A 1185 8.04 -20.50 -7.06
CA THR A 1185 8.94 -19.41 -6.66
C THR A 1185 10.38 -19.91 -6.52
N VAL A 1186 11.38 -19.01 -6.62
CA VAL A 1186 12.79 -19.37 -6.37
C VAL A 1186 12.99 -19.90 -4.95
N ALA A 1187 12.29 -19.31 -3.96
CA ALA A 1187 12.29 -19.81 -2.58
C ALA A 1187 11.81 -21.26 -2.49
N GLU A 1188 10.74 -21.60 -3.22
CA GLU A 1188 10.23 -22.98 -3.30
C GLU A 1188 11.22 -23.91 -4.00
N LEU A 1189 11.83 -23.49 -5.10
CA LEU A 1189 12.86 -24.27 -5.81
C LEU A 1189 14.06 -24.57 -4.90
N LEU A 1190 14.55 -23.60 -4.14
CA LEU A 1190 15.65 -23.77 -3.18
C LEU A 1190 15.24 -24.65 -2.00
N ARG A 1191 13.99 -24.55 -1.53
CA ARG A 1191 13.45 -25.44 -0.49
C ARG A 1191 13.42 -26.90 -0.94
N LEU A 1192 13.04 -27.14 -2.19
CA LEU A 1192 13.02 -28.48 -2.79
C LEU A 1192 14.44 -29.01 -3.06
N ASN A 1193 15.42 -28.12 -3.25
CA ASN A 1193 16.81 -28.47 -3.55
C ASN A 1193 17.79 -27.72 -2.63
N PRO A 1194 17.91 -28.10 -1.36
CA PRO A 1194 18.72 -27.37 -0.37
C PRO A 1194 20.24 -27.30 -0.67
N GLY A 1195 20.71 -28.05 -1.67
CA GLY A 1195 22.09 -28.00 -2.17
C GLY A 1195 22.33 -27.04 -3.33
N LEU A 1196 21.29 -26.39 -3.87
CA LEU A 1196 21.45 -25.50 -5.02
C LEU A 1196 22.21 -24.22 -4.65
N PRO A 1197 23.13 -23.76 -5.51
CA PRO A 1197 23.73 -22.43 -5.41
C PRO A 1197 22.68 -21.31 -5.56
N PRO A 1198 22.38 -20.47 -4.55
CA PRO A 1198 21.74 -19.20 -4.86
C PRO A 1198 22.73 -18.34 -5.67
N ALA A 1199 22.22 -17.55 -6.63
CA ALA A 1199 22.99 -16.62 -7.46
C ALA A 1199 23.95 -17.24 -8.50
N GLU A 1200 23.95 -18.57 -8.71
CA GLU A 1200 24.75 -19.22 -9.74
C GLU A 1200 23.85 -19.89 -10.79
N PRO A 1201 24.00 -19.55 -12.09
CA PRO A 1201 23.29 -20.22 -13.16
C PRO A 1201 23.64 -21.72 -13.26
N LEU A 1202 22.65 -22.56 -13.51
CA LEU A 1202 22.81 -24.00 -13.67
C LEU A 1202 23.38 -24.35 -15.06
N PRO A 1203 24.43 -25.18 -15.15
CA PRO A 1203 24.94 -25.67 -16.44
C PRO A 1203 24.00 -26.66 -17.10
N ALA A 1204 24.06 -26.73 -18.43
CA ALA A 1204 23.39 -27.77 -19.21
C ALA A 1204 23.75 -29.18 -18.67
N GLY A 1205 22.75 -30.04 -18.54
CA GLY A 1205 22.87 -31.35 -17.89
C GLY A 1205 22.57 -31.37 -16.40
N SER A 1206 22.35 -30.20 -15.76
CA SER A 1206 21.83 -30.13 -14.39
C SER A 1206 20.40 -30.64 -14.33
N ARG A 1207 20.06 -31.32 -13.23
CA ARG A 1207 18.71 -31.80 -12.94
C ARG A 1207 18.29 -31.31 -11.56
N VAL A 1208 17.15 -30.62 -11.48
CA VAL A 1208 16.63 -30.04 -10.22
C VAL A 1208 15.20 -30.48 -9.96
N VAL A 1209 14.85 -30.66 -8.69
CA VAL A 1209 13.49 -31.04 -8.27
C VAL A 1209 12.60 -29.80 -8.28
N VAL A 1210 11.53 -29.82 -9.08
CA VAL A 1210 10.59 -28.69 -9.19
C VAL A 1210 9.26 -28.96 -8.49
N PHE A 1211 9.03 -30.20 -8.10
CA PHE A 1211 7.93 -30.57 -7.23
C PHE A 1211 8.31 -31.84 -6.46
N ALA A 1212 8.06 -31.87 -5.16
CA ALA A 1212 8.12 -33.08 -4.36
C ALA A 1212 7.01 -33.06 -3.32
N GLY A 1213 6.07 -33.99 -3.45
CA GLY A 1213 4.95 -34.06 -2.51
C GLY A 1213 3.84 -34.99 -2.97
N VAL A 1214 2.76 -35.00 -2.21
CA VAL A 1214 1.56 -35.74 -2.58
C VAL A 1214 0.77 -34.88 -3.56
N ARG A 1215 0.54 -35.39 -4.76
CA ARG A 1215 -0.45 -34.81 -5.67
C ARG A 1215 -1.80 -35.49 -5.45
N PRO A 1216 -2.90 -34.73 -5.36
CA PRO A 1216 -4.25 -35.29 -5.25
C PRO A 1216 -4.62 -36.05 -6.52
N ALA A 1217 -5.64 -36.91 -6.43
CA ALA A 1217 -6.21 -37.58 -7.59
C ALA A 1217 -6.80 -36.57 -8.59
N GLN A 1218 -6.67 -36.87 -9.87
CA GLN A 1218 -7.24 -36.04 -10.93
C GLN A 1218 -8.72 -36.36 -11.16
N LEU A 1219 -9.50 -35.34 -11.50
CA LEU A 1219 -10.84 -35.49 -12.07
C LEU A 1219 -10.85 -34.94 -13.49
N VAL A 1220 -10.97 -35.85 -14.46
CA VAL A 1220 -11.09 -35.51 -15.88
C VAL A 1220 -12.57 -35.36 -16.23
N LEU A 1221 -12.99 -34.18 -16.68
CA LEU A 1221 -14.38 -33.91 -17.07
C LEU A 1221 -14.51 -32.87 -18.20
N LEU A 1222 -15.63 -32.92 -18.93
CA LEU A 1222 -16.12 -31.80 -19.74
C LEU A 1222 -16.83 -30.79 -18.85
N SER A 1223 -16.44 -29.52 -18.92
CA SER A 1223 -17.07 -28.45 -18.14
C SER A 1223 -17.82 -27.47 -19.06
N PRO A 1224 -19.09 -27.13 -18.74
CA PRO A 1224 -19.82 -26.10 -19.48
C PRO A 1224 -19.28 -24.68 -19.23
N ALA A 1225 -18.46 -24.47 -18.20
CA ALA A 1225 -17.92 -23.16 -17.83
C ALA A 1225 -17.01 -22.55 -18.90
N VAL A 1226 -16.40 -23.39 -19.75
CA VAL A 1226 -15.56 -22.97 -20.87
C VAL A 1226 -16.14 -23.60 -22.14
N PRO A 1227 -17.08 -22.93 -22.84
CA PRO A 1227 -17.80 -23.52 -23.97
C PRO A 1227 -16.88 -24.01 -25.10
N THR A 1228 -15.73 -23.38 -25.26
CA THR A 1228 -14.71 -23.73 -26.27
C THR A 1228 -14.00 -25.05 -26.00
N THR A 1229 -14.20 -25.67 -24.83
CA THR A 1229 -13.71 -27.04 -24.57
C THR A 1229 -14.49 -28.11 -25.35
N LEU A 1230 -15.69 -27.80 -25.86
CA LEU A 1230 -16.47 -28.69 -26.70
C LEU A 1230 -16.91 -27.98 -27.98
N ILE A 1231 -16.17 -28.25 -29.06
CA ILE A 1231 -16.43 -27.71 -30.40
C ILE A 1231 -17.10 -28.80 -31.23
N LEU A 1232 -18.33 -28.53 -31.66
CA LEU A 1232 -19.09 -29.39 -32.55
C LEU A 1232 -19.31 -28.61 -33.85
N LYS A 1233 -19.04 -29.27 -34.99
CA LYS A 1233 -19.18 -28.68 -36.33
C LYS A 1233 -20.03 -29.60 -37.19
N GLU A 1234 -20.77 -29.07 -38.14
CA GLU A 1234 -21.48 -29.88 -39.13
C GLU A 1234 -20.50 -30.36 -40.23
N VAL A 1235 -20.48 -31.66 -40.53
CA VAL A 1235 -19.76 -32.20 -41.69
C VAL A 1235 -20.69 -32.12 -42.90
N ARG A 1236 -20.39 -31.18 -43.81
CA ARG A 1236 -21.06 -31.06 -45.11
C ARG A 1236 -20.28 -31.89 -46.12
N GLY A 1237 -20.97 -32.86 -46.74
CA GLY A 1237 -20.42 -33.73 -47.78
C GLY A 1237 -20.10 -33.00 -49.07
#